data_AF-A0A661SEX2-F1
#
_entry.id   AF-A0A661SEX2-F1
#
_cell.length_a   1.000
_cell.length_b   1.000
_cell.length_c   1.000
_cell.angle_alpha   90.00
_cell.angle_beta   90.00
_cell.angle_gamma   90.00
#
_symmetry.space_group_name_H-M   'P 1'
#
loop_
_entity.id
_entity.type
_entity.pdbx_description
1 polymer ?
#
loop_
_entity_poly.entity_id
_entity_poly.type
_entity_poly.pdbx_seq_one_letter_code
_entity_poly.pdbx_strand_id
1 'polypeptide(L)'
;MALAVIGHYDSSCSVAGGNVYKANAIPAITPASVDVKVTLDNDWYFRNVNNSHLQGRFFANYFNVFTGPETKISIVYEKSAYGSSLARALIQACKELNIDVKYMEGFPLDEDMQDMILQDIVDDGLASLEDPGIIFLSTHASSGAALVKLIRDAGIRNLLGGPDSFASKTFHEGFRPYPLEKLYPGYYSNQVFVFSSLLFDSANENTQKFKDAYEDKYKETPLSYAAYAYDAAMLIAQALKNGAIQGKNDSVTDDRKKIRDYLAGLSSIDYAVEGVTGFNYFDENGDVRKEINIGLYKSSTLISTFNQLRSIHHLNEISDVEKAIEEGDILNIDGRYMYKNKVVKTGVKFNGINNIDINSLTCELDFNLWFRYQGRVEVEDIVFENAVEPIRLGKPVIEKINAQDVYRLYKVRGKFKVDFFSNRYAFGQHVLGIRFHHRTLTRNKLIFVPDIVGMGMIRGSSSVEKMKEEKVISPVEGSTIRSVRFFENTFEDAVQGRPEYLNLLHGFVEHSAFNAQIRIKKDSFILRGLIPFEHSKFIVLITFIIILLSFFAPKRRDIRRHARCIWFFQIIIVFILLLSGEVFIINSLVDEVNSYHLKLLNRTFGMLYWIASAFLLCRAVNCFAWMPLEDRTGRKIPIFLRRFVRFIIYLLAMIGIIAFVFGQKVTSLLATSGVFAMVIGLAVQINISNVFSGIAINMERPFRLGDWIEIGEMEDGEVIDITWRATRVKTRDGCVLSIPNSTASESVIKNYHYPDDIYELWFPVYVDPVRPPEQVERILLDAAFSVDIILKEPCPIARLNGGLNEWAAKYYLIVCVKDRAKKNTHNDIIWKSILTHLHSAGISPARRQEIHLFQGCSKITEAGYPEISNENIASFVKNHSEEDIQNDGDEKPG
;
A
#
# COMPACT_ATOMS: atom_id res chain seq x y z
N MET A 1 42.94 -7.46 -18.48
CA MET A 1 43.89 -6.50 -17.88
C MET A 1 43.15 -5.60 -16.89
N ALA A 2 43.81 -5.06 -15.86
CA ALA A 2 43.17 -4.12 -14.94
C ALA A 2 42.96 -2.74 -15.60
N LEU A 3 41.81 -2.10 -15.38
CA LEU A 3 41.48 -0.76 -15.90
C LEU A 3 41.79 0.36 -14.90
N ALA A 4 41.75 0.07 -13.60
CA ALA A 4 42.11 0.99 -12.54
C ALA A 4 42.55 0.18 -11.31
N VAL A 5 43.24 0.83 -10.38
CA VAL A 5 43.65 0.26 -9.09
C VAL A 5 43.03 1.06 -7.95
N ILE A 6 42.50 0.36 -6.94
CA ILE A 6 42.08 0.96 -5.68
C ILE A 6 43.03 0.45 -4.60
N GLY A 7 43.73 1.37 -3.94
CA GLY A 7 44.81 1.04 -3.00
C GLY A 7 46.00 1.96 -3.19
N HIS A 8 47.08 1.79 -2.43
CA HIS A 8 47.23 0.81 -1.34
C HIS A 8 46.90 1.41 0.02
N TYR A 9 46.76 0.54 1.04
CA TYR A 9 46.60 0.99 2.41
C TYR A 9 47.86 1.73 2.90
N ASP A 10 49.01 1.07 2.77
CA ASP A 10 50.30 1.61 3.21
C ASP A 10 50.95 2.55 2.18
N SER A 11 51.53 3.66 2.67
CA SER A 11 52.13 4.68 1.81
C SER A 11 53.39 4.19 1.09
N SER A 12 54.20 3.30 1.69
CA SER A 12 55.37 2.73 1.02
C SER A 12 54.96 1.85 -0.17
N CYS A 13 53.90 1.04 -0.01
CA CYS A 13 53.33 0.27 -1.09
C CYS A 13 52.73 1.15 -2.19
N SER A 14 52.05 2.24 -1.81
CA SER A 14 51.47 3.19 -2.77
C SER A 14 52.53 3.91 -3.59
N VAL A 15 53.64 4.34 -2.98
CA VAL A 15 54.77 4.94 -3.71
C VAL A 15 55.43 3.94 -4.66
N ALA A 16 55.72 2.72 -4.20
CA ALA A 16 56.34 1.69 -5.03
C ALA A 16 55.42 1.27 -6.19
N GLY A 17 54.13 1.00 -5.91
CA GLY A 17 53.13 0.63 -6.90
C GLY A 17 52.82 1.77 -7.87
N GLY A 18 52.83 3.02 -7.40
CA GLY A 18 52.55 4.20 -8.21
C GLY A 18 53.51 4.37 -9.38
N ASN A 19 54.80 4.04 -9.18
CA ASN A 19 55.79 4.03 -10.27
C ASN A 19 55.42 3.01 -11.37
N VAL A 20 54.95 1.83 -10.97
CA VAL A 20 54.51 0.78 -11.91
C VAL A 20 53.24 1.20 -12.64
N TYR A 21 52.29 1.80 -11.93
CA TYR A 21 51.02 2.26 -12.51
C TYR A 21 51.24 3.39 -13.52
N LYS A 22 52.09 4.36 -13.19
CA LYS A 22 52.51 5.44 -14.10
C LYS A 22 53.15 4.88 -15.37
N ALA A 23 54.09 3.93 -15.24
CA ALA A 23 54.77 3.32 -16.37
C ALA A 23 53.83 2.54 -17.31
N ASN A 24 52.70 2.05 -16.79
CA ASN A 24 51.71 1.27 -17.52
C ASN A 24 50.41 2.03 -17.84
N ALA A 25 50.38 3.36 -17.59
CA ALA A 25 49.22 4.22 -17.78
C ALA A 25 47.96 3.70 -17.07
N ILE A 26 48.09 3.19 -15.84
CA ILE A 26 46.97 2.66 -15.05
C ILE A 26 46.57 3.72 -14.02
N PRO A 27 45.33 4.25 -14.03
CA PRO A 27 44.88 5.15 -12.99
C PRO A 27 44.74 4.40 -11.67
N ALA A 28 45.25 4.99 -10.59
CA ALA A 28 45.14 4.47 -9.24
C ALA A 28 44.50 5.50 -8.30
N ILE A 29 43.74 5.03 -7.33
CA ILE A 29 43.19 5.86 -6.26
C ILE A 29 43.37 5.19 -4.89
N THR A 30 44.02 5.85 -3.94
CA THR A 30 44.24 5.32 -2.59
C THR A 30 43.23 5.89 -1.58
N PRO A 31 42.60 5.01 -0.77
CA PRO A 31 41.73 5.40 0.33
C PRO A 31 42.42 5.53 1.69
N ALA A 32 43.76 5.50 1.76
CA ALA A 32 44.46 5.53 3.05
C ALA A 32 45.87 6.11 3.03
N SER A 33 46.57 6.15 1.89
CA SER A 33 47.96 6.59 1.88
C SER A 33 48.11 8.11 1.88
N VAL A 34 48.76 8.63 2.92
CA VAL A 34 48.88 10.07 3.19
C VAL A 34 50.23 10.67 2.80
N ASP A 35 51.27 9.87 2.52
CA ASP A 35 52.59 10.44 2.17
C ASP A 35 52.51 11.23 0.86
N VAL A 36 53.02 12.46 0.85
CA VAL A 36 52.98 13.38 -0.31
C VAL A 36 53.56 12.75 -1.59
N LYS A 37 54.55 11.85 -1.49
CA LYS A 37 55.21 11.21 -2.63
C LYS A 37 54.32 10.25 -3.43
N VAL A 38 53.13 9.89 -2.91
CA VAL A 38 52.20 8.99 -3.62
C VAL A 38 51.68 9.63 -4.90
N THR A 39 51.37 10.93 -4.84
CA THR A 39 50.72 11.68 -5.92
C THR A 39 51.64 12.76 -6.51
N LEU A 40 52.65 13.21 -5.76
CA LEU A 40 53.66 14.14 -6.25
C LEU A 40 54.36 13.61 -7.51
N ASP A 41 54.39 14.43 -8.56
CA ASP A 41 54.91 14.09 -9.88
C ASP A 41 54.28 12.82 -10.48
N ASN A 42 53.02 12.50 -10.17
CA ASN A 42 52.34 11.31 -10.66
C ASN A 42 50.86 11.53 -11.04
N ASP A 43 50.63 12.03 -12.25
CA ASP A 43 49.30 12.32 -12.83
C ASP A 43 48.38 11.10 -13.01
N TRP A 44 48.87 9.89 -12.69
CA TRP A 44 48.09 8.64 -12.75
C TRP A 44 47.64 8.15 -11.37
N TYR A 45 47.96 8.88 -10.30
CA TYR A 45 47.64 8.49 -8.93
C TYR A 45 46.86 9.60 -8.23
N PHE A 46 45.72 9.23 -7.66
CA PHE A 46 44.87 10.12 -6.88
C PHE A 46 44.77 9.58 -5.45
N ARG A 47 44.48 10.46 -4.48
CA ARG A 47 44.11 10.04 -3.12
C ARG A 47 42.83 10.72 -2.71
N ASN A 48 41.92 9.99 -2.08
CA ASN A 48 40.71 10.58 -1.48
C ASN A 48 40.79 10.74 0.04
N VAL A 49 42.02 10.78 0.57
CA VAL A 49 42.34 11.12 1.97
C VAL A 49 43.27 12.33 2.02
N ASN A 50 43.27 13.05 3.14
CA ASN A 50 44.15 14.20 3.32
C ASN A 50 45.62 13.77 3.50
N ASN A 51 46.54 14.45 2.82
CA ASN A 51 47.97 14.14 2.88
C ASN A 51 48.60 14.52 4.25
N SER A 52 49.79 13.96 4.52
CA SER A 52 50.53 14.15 5.78
C SER A 52 50.90 15.62 6.03
N HIS A 53 51.18 16.38 4.96
CA HIS A 53 51.51 17.80 5.06
C HIS A 53 50.34 18.62 5.61
N LEU A 54 49.14 18.42 5.06
CA LEU A 54 47.93 19.09 5.49
C LEU A 54 47.56 18.69 6.93
N GLN A 55 47.67 17.40 7.28
CA GLN A 55 47.38 16.92 8.63
C GLN A 55 48.31 17.52 9.69
N GLY A 56 49.63 17.49 9.47
CA GLY A 56 50.62 18.00 10.43
C GLY A 56 50.50 19.51 10.65
N ARG A 57 50.26 20.28 9.58
CA ARG A 57 50.02 21.73 9.70
C ARG A 57 48.72 22.04 10.41
N PHE A 58 47.65 21.33 10.06
CA PHE A 58 46.35 21.55 10.70
C PHE A 58 46.40 21.23 12.20
N PHE A 59 47.16 20.20 12.63
CA PHE A 59 47.41 19.91 14.03
C PHE A 59 48.01 21.11 14.77
N ALA A 60 49.16 21.59 14.30
CA ALA A 60 49.90 22.67 14.95
C ALA A 60 49.04 23.93 15.08
N ASN A 61 48.34 24.29 14.00
CA ASN A 61 47.47 25.44 13.95
C ASN A 61 46.25 25.30 14.87
N TYR A 62 45.57 24.15 14.87
CA TYR A 62 44.43 23.93 15.74
C TYR A 62 44.79 24.14 17.20
N PHE A 63 45.85 23.47 17.67
CA PHE A 63 46.24 23.61 19.07
C PHE A 63 46.78 25.01 19.37
N ASN A 64 47.59 25.62 18.50
CA ASN A 64 48.02 27.02 18.70
C ASN A 64 46.82 27.99 18.89
N VAL A 65 45.74 27.80 18.12
CA VAL A 65 44.51 28.61 18.23
C VAL A 65 43.74 28.36 19.53
N PHE A 66 43.64 27.11 19.98
CA PHE A 66 42.76 26.73 21.11
C PHE A 66 43.48 26.61 22.46
N THR A 67 44.79 26.40 22.48
CA THR A 67 45.63 26.41 23.69
C THR A 67 46.41 27.72 23.87
N GLY A 68 46.55 28.52 22.80
CA GLY A 68 47.15 29.86 22.85
C GLY A 68 48.65 29.89 22.51
N PRO A 69 49.29 31.07 22.57
CA PRO A 69 50.66 31.27 22.08
C PRO A 69 51.75 30.54 22.88
N GLU A 70 51.46 30.08 24.10
CA GLU A 70 52.39 29.28 24.93
C GLU A 70 52.24 27.76 24.69
N THR A 71 51.71 27.38 23.53
CA THR A 71 51.53 25.97 23.19
C THR A 71 52.88 25.24 23.19
N LYS A 72 52.95 24.14 23.94
CA LYS A 72 54.10 23.23 23.99
C LYS A 72 53.70 21.89 23.39
N ILE A 73 54.55 21.29 22.57
CA ILE A 73 54.28 20.01 21.92
C ILE A 73 55.45 19.05 22.10
N SER A 74 55.16 17.79 22.39
CA SER A 74 56.10 16.67 22.28
C SER A 74 55.68 15.76 21.12
N ILE A 75 56.64 15.28 20.33
CA ILE A 75 56.37 14.52 19.10
C ILE A 75 57.06 13.15 19.20
N VAL A 76 56.28 12.08 19.23
CA VAL A 76 56.80 10.71 19.11
C VAL A 76 56.37 10.18 17.77
N TYR A 77 57.31 9.65 16.98
CA TYR A 77 57.00 9.19 15.63
C TYR A 77 57.66 7.87 15.28
N GLU A 78 57.00 7.14 14.40
CA GLU A 78 57.50 5.90 13.86
C GLU A 78 58.42 6.18 12.66
N LYS A 79 59.57 5.50 12.56
CA LYS A 79 60.53 5.58 11.44
C LYS A 79 60.02 4.83 10.19
N SER A 80 58.81 5.14 9.76
CA SER A 80 58.17 4.67 8.53
C SER A 80 57.86 5.81 7.57
N ALA A 81 57.55 5.49 6.30
CA ALA A 81 57.14 6.49 5.31
C ALA A 81 55.96 7.34 5.82
N TYR A 82 54.98 6.69 6.45
CA TYR A 82 53.83 7.36 7.07
C TYR A 82 54.23 8.24 8.26
N GLY A 83 54.79 7.64 9.32
CA GLY A 83 55.06 8.33 10.58
C GLY A 83 56.09 9.46 10.44
N SER A 84 57.13 9.25 9.63
CA SER A 84 58.17 10.25 9.42
C SER A 84 57.73 11.40 8.51
N SER A 85 56.79 11.16 7.59
CA SER A 85 56.25 12.21 6.71
C SER A 85 55.36 13.19 7.49
N LEU A 86 54.49 12.64 8.33
CA LEU A 86 53.63 13.44 9.19
C LEU A 86 54.41 14.18 10.29
N ALA A 87 55.39 13.53 10.92
CA ALA A 87 56.25 14.19 11.91
C ALA A 87 57.01 15.37 11.29
N ARG A 88 57.60 15.21 10.10
CA ARG A 88 58.27 16.31 9.38
C ARG A 88 57.33 17.48 9.10
N ALA A 89 56.11 17.21 8.66
CA ALA A 89 55.11 18.24 8.41
C ALA A 89 54.74 19.00 9.70
N LEU A 90 54.54 18.29 10.80
CA LEU A 90 54.24 18.89 12.10
C LEU A 90 55.41 19.72 12.62
N ILE A 91 56.64 19.19 12.59
CA ILE A 91 57.85 19.91 13.03
C ILE A 91 58.02 21.21 12.26
N GLN A 92 57.82 21.17 10.94
CA GLN A 92 57.90 22.34 10.09
C GLN A 92 56.84 23.38 10.47
N ALA A 93 55.60 22.94 10.71
CA ALA A 93 54.52 23.81 11.16
C ALA A 93 54.81 24.44 12.54
N CYS A 94 55.33 23.66 13.49
CA CYS A 94 55.70 24.17 14.81
C CYS A 94 56.76 25.27 14.73
N LYS A 95 57.78 25.10 13.85
CA LYS A 95 58.80 26.13 13.62
C LYS A 95 58.22 27.42 13.07
N GLU A 96 57.33 27.32 12.09
CA GLU A 96 56.71 28.48 11.45
C GLU A 96 55.75 29.24 12.40
N LEU A 97 55.11 28.51 13.33
CA LEU A 97 54.19 29.06 14.32
C LEU A 97 54.86 29.45 15.65
N ASN A 98 56.19 29.30 15.77
CA ASN A 98 56.95 29.49 17.02
C ASN A 98 56.42 28.66 18.21
N ILE A 99 55.97 27.44 17.96
CA ILE A 99 55.52 26.49 18.99
C ILE A 99 56.74 25.81 19.62
N ASP A 100 56.75 25.73 20.96
CA ASP A 100 57.83 25.14 21.75
C ASP A 100 57.79 23.61 21.70
N VAL A 101 58.74 22.99 20.98
CA VAL A 101 58.86 21.52 20.88
C VAL A 101 59.71 21.02 22.05
N LYS A 102 59.06 20.38 23.04
CA LYS A 102 59.70 19.93 24.29
C LYS A 102 60.50 18.65 24.15
N TYR A 103 59.99 17.73 23.36
CA TYR A 103 60.58 16.42 23.18
C TYR A 103 60.26 15.89 21.80
N MET A 104 61.22 15.21 21.19
CA MET A 104 61.05 14.61 19.88
C MET A 104 61.90 13.35 19.76
N GLU A 105 61.26 12.20 19.57
CA GLU A 105 61.95 10.91 19.46
C GLU A 105 61.31 10.01 18.40
N GLY A 106 62.16 9.25 17.70
CA GLY A 106 61.76 8.41 16.58
C GLY A 106 62.15 6.95 16.78
N PHE A 107 61.19 6.02 16.74
CA PHE A 107 61.46 4.60 16.98
C PHE A 107 61.36 3.75 15.69
N PRO A 108 62.18 2.68 15.55
CA PRO A 108 62.09 1.75 14.44
C PRO A 108 60.87 0.84 14.54
N LEU A 109 60.48 0.22 13.42
CA LEU A 109 59.37 -0.74 13.31
C LEU A 109 59.74 -2.18 13.74
N ASP A 110 60.96 -2.41 14.22
CA ASP A 110 61.48 -3.75 14.50
C ASP A 110 60.80 -4.38 15.73
N GLU A 111 60.05 -5.46 15.52
CA GLU A 111 59.19 -6.10 16.54
C GLU A 111 59.97 -6.62 17.75
N ASP A 112 61.23 -7.05 17.57
CA ASP A 112 62.00 -7.73 18.62
C ASP A 112 62.40 -6.81 19.79
N MET A 113 62.55 -5.51 19.53
CA MET A 113 62.98 -4.50 20.53
C MET A 113 61.96 -3.39 20.76
N GLN A 114 60.82 -3.43 20.07
CA GLN A 114 59.85 -2.34 20.06
C GLN A 114 59.33 -2.00 21.46
N ASP A 115 58.90 -3.00 22.24
CA ASP A 115 58.32 -2.77 23.56
C ASP A 115 59.29 -2.07 24.53
N MET A 116 60.57 -2.45 24.50
CA MET A 116 61.61 -1.84 25.32
C MET A 116 61.84 -0.37 24.91
N ILE A 117 61.95 -0.10 23.60
CA ILE A 117 62.15 1.26 23.08
C ILE A 117 60.94 2.16 23.41
N LEU A 118 59.71 1.63 23.26
CA LEU A 118 58.50 2.39 23.60
C LEU A 118 58.42 2.69 25.09
N GLN A 119 58.87 1.78 25.96
CA GLN A 119 58.96 2.00 27.40
C GLN A 119 59.98 3.10 27.72
N ASP A 120 61.19 3.05 27.16
CA ASP A 120 62.25 4.05 27.36
C ASP A 120 61.80 5.45 26.92
N ILE A 121 61.10 5.56 25.78
CA ILE A 121 60.52 6.83 25.31
C ILE A 121 59.57 7.44 26.34
N VAL A 122 58.81 6.60 27.05
CA VAL A 122 57.85 7.07 28.05
C VAL A 122 58.55 7.39 29.36
N ASP A 123 59.36 6.48 29.90
CA ASP A 123 59.94 6.60 31.24
C ASP A 123 61.09 7.62 31.29
N ASP A 124 62.04 7.51 30.36
CA ASP A 124 63.23 8.38 30.33
C ASP A 124 62.98 9.65 29.50
N GLY A 125 62.05 9.60 28.54
CA GLY A 125 61.70 10.72 27.67
C GLY A 125 60.57 11.58 28.20
N LEU A 126 59.33 11.10 28.09
CA LEU A 126 58.14 11.91 28.36
C LEU A 126 57.90 12.16 29.86
N ALA A 127 58.15 11.17 30.71
CA ALA A 127 57.92 11.26 32.16
C ALA A 127 59.01 12.05 32.89
N SER A 128 60.19 12.24 32.28
CA SER A 128 61.28 13.05 32.84
C SER A 128 61.08 14.56 32.66
N LEU A 129 60.14 14.97 31.81
CA LEU A 129 59.80 16.37 31.55
C LEU A 129 58.85 16.91 32.62
N GLU A 130 59.12 18.12 33.14
CA GLU A 130 58.19 18.81 34.06
C GLU A 130 56.81 19.05 33.43
N ASP A 131 56.80 19.38 32.14
CA ASP A 131 55.59 19.57 31.34
C ASP A 131 55.85 19.15 29.89
N PRO A 132 55.44 17.94 29.48
CA PRO A 132 55.60 17.47 28.10
C PRO A 132 54.69 18.21 27.11
N GLY A 133 53.83 19.12 27.56
CA GLY A 133 52.87 19.82 26.70
C GLY A 133 51.85 18.86 26.11
N ILE A 134 51.44 19.11 24.87
CA ILE A 134 50.56 18.22 24.10
C ILE A 134 51.44 17.14 23.44
N ILE A 135 51.11 15.88 23.63
CA ILE A 135 51.91 14.78 23.07
C ILE A 135 51.23 14.29 21.78
N PHE A 136 51.90 14.50 20.64
CA PHE A 136 51.45 14.01 19.34
C PHE A 136 52.16 12.72 18.95
N LEU A 137 51.37 11.70 18.64
CA LEU A 137 51.84 10.36 18.29
C LEU A 137 51.71 10.13 16.79
N SER A 138 52.76 10.42 16.03
CA SER A 138 52.81 10.24 14.58
C SER A 138 53.15 8.79 14.20
N THR A 139 52.20 7.90 14.45
CA THR A 139 52.38 6.44 14.34
C THR A 139 51.19 5.78 13.65
N HIS A 140 51.36 4.54 13.20
CA HIS A 140 50.20 3.70 12.89
C HIS A 140 49.41 3.34 14.15
N ALA A 141 48.19 2.83 13.94
CA ALA A 141 47.21 2.53 14.98
C ALA A 141 47.70 1.57 16.07
N SER A 142 48.43 0.52 15.70
CA SER A 142 48.93 -0.50 16.65
C SER A 142 49.97 0.09 17.60
N SER A 143 51.04 0.67 17.06
CA SER A 143 52.10 1.34 17.83
C SER A 143 51.55 2.50 18.66
N GLY A 144 50.57 3.23 18.10
CA GLY A 144 49.90 4.32 18.79
C GLY A 144 49.11 3.87 20.01
N ALA A 145 48.35 2.77 19.91
CA ALA A 145 47.62 2.22 21.05
C ALA A 145 48.56 1.73 22.16
N ALA A 146 49.68 1.10 21.79
CA ALA A 146 50.71 0.69 22.75
C ALA A 146 51.31 1.90 23.50
N LEU A 147 51.72 2.95 22.76
CA LEU A 147 52.23 4.19 23.35
C LEU A 147 51.22 4.89 24.26
N VAL A 148 49.96 5.03 23.82
CA VAL A 148 48.90 5.64 24.65
C VAL A 148 48.76 4.88 25.97
N LYS A 149 48.78 3.54 25.92
CA LYS A 149 48.74 2.71 27.13
C LYS A 149 49.91 3.02 28.05
N LEU A 150 51.13 3.00 27.53
CA LEU A 150 52.35 3.24 28.33
C LEU A 150 52.35 4.65 28.95
N ILE A 151 52.02 5.67 28.17
CA ILE A 151 51.93 7.06 28.64
C ILE A 151 50.91 7.18 29.78
N ARG A 152 49.73 6.55 29.66
CA ARG A 152 48.70 6.60 30.71
C ARG A 152 49.05 5.79 31.95
N ASP A 153 49.72 4.65 31.79
CA ASP A 153 50.22 3.84 32.91
C ASP A 153 51.33 4.57 33.68
N ALA A 154 52.19 5.34 33.00
CA ALA A 154 53.19 6.23 33.60
C ALA A 154 52.57 7.45 34.33
N GLY A 155 51.24 7.58 34.34
CA GLY A 155 50.55 8.67 35.03
C GLY A 155 50.50 9.99 34.26
N ILE A 156 50.97 10.03 33.01
CA ILE A 156 50.96 11.23 32.18
C ILE A 156 49.53 11.51 31.69
N ARG A 157 48.92 12.58 32.22
CA ARG A 157 47.53 12.98 31.93
C ARG A 157 47.40 14.11 30.91
N ASN A 158 48.51 14.55 30.32
CA ASN A 158 48.55 15.53 29.24
C ASN A 158 47.63 15.16 28.06
N LEU A 159 47.27 16.18 27.28
CA LEU A 159 46.48 16.00 26.06
C LEU A 159 47.27 15.16 25.06
N LEU A 160 46.61 14.13 24.52
CA LEU A 160 47.19 13.25 23.50
C LEU A 160 46.54 13.55 22.16
N GLY A 161 47.35 13.70 21.14
CA GLY A 161 46.91 13.83 19.76
C GLY A 161 47.44 12.67 18.91
N GLY A 162 46.65 12.22 17.95
CA GLY A 162 47.09 11.22 16.99
C GLY A 162 46.46 11.40 15.62
N PRO A 163 47.05 10.81 14.58
CA PRO A 163 46.64 11.01 13.21
C PRO A 163 45.35 10.25 12.85
N ASP A 164 44.97 10.35 11.58
CA ASP A 164 43.84 9.62 11.01
C ASP A 164 43.84 8.10 11.22
N SER A 165 45.02 7.49 11.36
CA SER A 165 45.14 6.06 11.67
C SER A 165 44.50 5.71 13.02
N PHE A 166 44.35 6.66 13.96
CA PHE A 166 43.71 6.43 15.26
C PHE A 166 42.17 6.39 15.15
N ALA A 167 41.60 6.79 14.00
CA ALA A 167 40.19 6.60 13.68
C ALA A 167 39.90 5.20 13.09
N SER A 168 40.80 4.23 13.28
CA SER A 168 40.69 2.86 12.78
C SER A 168 40.28 1.86 13.87
N LYS A 169 39.83 0.67 13.40
CA LYS A 169 39.40 -0.42 14.27
C LYS A 169 40.56 -0.92 15.11
N THR A 170 41.73 -1.00 14.50
CA THR A 170 42.98 -1.42 15.14
C THR A 170 43.31 -0.57 16.36
N PHE A 171 43.16 0.75 16.29
CA PHE A 171 43.43 1.62 17.43
C PHE A 171 42.41 1.40 18.56
N HIS A 172 41.12 1.38 18.20
CA HIS A 172 40.04 1.15 19.16
C HIS A 172 40.16 -0.23 19.87
N GLU A 173 40.45 -1.29 19.11
CA GLU A 173 40.54 -2.65 19.64
C GLU A 173 41.88 -2.92 20.34
N GLY A 174 42.92 -2.15 20.06
CA GLY A 174 44.25 -2.27 20.65
C GLY A 174 44.26 -2.17 22.19
N PHE A 175 43.23 -1.54 22.78
CA PHE A 175 43.11 -1.44 24.24
C PHE A 175 42.33 -2.60 24.89
N ARG A 176 41.53 -3.36 24.13
CA ARG A 176 40.65 -4.43 24.65
C ARG A 176 41.38 -5.51 25.44
N PRO A 177 42.64 -5.89 25.12
CA PRO A 177 43.35 -6.89 25.91
C PRO A 177 43.57 -6.47 27.37
N TYR A 178 43.67 -5.16 27.65
CA TYR A 178 44.12 -4.65 28.94
C TYR A 178 43.01 -4.68 30.03
N PRO A 179 43.32 -5.12 31.27
CA PRO A 179 42.34 -5.24 32.34
C PRO A 179 41.63 -3.93 32.72
N LEU A 180 42.36 -2.81 32.74
CA LEU A 180 41.79 -1.50 33.11
C LEU A 180 40.77 -1.00 32.08
N GLU A 181 40.99 -1.28 30.79
CA GLU A 181 40.02 -0.96 29.73
C GLU A 181 38.74 -1.81 29.87
N LYS A 182 38.88 -3.09 30.27
CA LYS A 182 37.73 -3.98 30.52
C LYS A 182 36.88 -3.53 31.71
N LEU A 183 37.53 -3.05 32.77
CA LEU A 183 36.85 -2.54 33.97
C LEU A 183 36.23 -1.16 33.74
N TYR A 184 36.96 -0.28 33.05
CA TYR A 184 36.57 1.10 32.78
C TYR A 184 36.75 1.40 31.29
N PRO A 185 35.73 1.13 30.45
CA PRO A 185 35.80 1.41 29.01
C PRO A 185 36.20 2.86 28.72
N GLY A 186 37.24 3.04 27.92
CA GLY A 186 37.86 4.33 27.65
C GLY A 186 38.95 4.74 28.64
N TYR A 187 39.38 3.87 29.56
CA TYR A 187 40.44 4.19 30.53
C TYR A 187 41.68 4.77 29.86
N TYR A 188 42.10 4.15 28.74
CA TYR A 188 43.26 4.59 27.97
C TYR A 188 42.90 5.61 26.89
N SER A 189 41.84 5.34 26.15
CA SER A 189 41.50 6.12 24.94
C SER A 189 40.81 7.45 25.22
N ASN A 190 40.18 7.64 26.39
CA ASN A 190 39.48 8.89 26.68
C ASN A 190 40.43 10.09 26.60
N GLN A 191 39.92 11.17 26.01
CA GLN A 191 40.65 12.43 25.80
C GLN A 191 41.83 12.33 24.81
N VAL A 192 41.89 11.28 23.99
CA VAL A 192 42.75 11.26 22.80
C VAL A 192 42.04 12.03 21.68
N PHE A 193 42.71 13.06 21.18
CA PHE A 193 42.27 13.84 20.02
C PHE A 193 42.74 13.15 18.75
N VAL A 194 41.84 13.03 17.77
CA VAL A 194 42.11 12.34 16.51
C VAL A 194 41.62 13.18 15.35
N PHE A 195 42.46 13.30 14.33
CA PHE A 195 42.13 13.99 13.11
C PHE A 195 41.44 13.02 12.17
N SER A 196 40.30 13.39 11.64
CA SER A 196 39.58 12.56 10.68
C SER A 196 38.76 13.46 9.78
N SER A 197 38.79 13.23 8.46
CA SER A 197 37.89 13.93 7.55
C SER A 197 36.44 13.45 7.69
N LEU A 198 36.20 12.34 8.40
CA LEU A 198 34.85 11.85 8.71
C LEU A 198 34.67 11.58 10.22
N LEU A 199 33.67 12.23 10.81
CA LEU A 199 33.13 11.90 12.12
C LEU A 199 31.65 11.56 11.96
N PHE A 200 31.22 10.38 12.45
CA PHE A 200 29.85 9.92 12.22
C PHE A 200 28.79 10.70 12.99
N ASP A 201 29.16 11.47 14.02
CA ASP A 201 28.21 12.36 14.69
C ASP A 201 27.98 13.65 13.89
N SER A 202 28.98 14.18 13.18
CA SER A 202 28.80 15.33 12.29
C SER A 202 28.44 14.94 10.84
N ALA A 203 28.10 13.68 10.59
CA ALA A 203 27.89 13.19 9.23
C ALA A 203 26.45 13.37 8.72
N ASN A 204 26.33 13.62 7.42
CA ASN A 204 25.07 13.91 6.75
C ASN A 204 24.17 12.68 6.56
N GLU A 205 22.97 12.88 5.99
CA GLU A 205 22.00 11.78 5.78
C GLU A 205 22.57 10.65 4.92
N ASN A 206 23.34 10.97 3.88
CA ASN A 206 23.92 9.98 2.96
C ASN A 206 24.96 9.11 3.67
N THR A 207 25.79 9.71 4.51
CA THR A 207 26.76 8.98 5.34
C THR A 207 26.06 8.12 6.40
N GLN A 208 24.97 8.60 7.01
CA GLN A 208 24.19 7.74 7.92
C GLN A 208 23.54 6.56 7.19
N LYS A 209 23.03 6.75 5.97
CA LYS A 209 22.50 5.65 5.15
C LYS A 209 23.59 4.62 4.83
N PHE A 210 24.81 5.08 4.52
CA PHE A 210 25.96 4.19 4.36
C PHE A 210 26.27 3.44 5.64
N LYS A 211 26.27 4.13 6.79
CA LYS A 211 26.47 3.52 8.11
C LYS A 211 25.44 2.42 8.38
N ASP A 212 24.15 2.72 8.24
CA ASP A 212 23.06 1.76 8.41
C ASP A 212 23.26 0.53 7.51
N ALA A 213 23.51 0.75 6.21
CA ALA A 213 23.68 -0.34 5.25
C ALA A 213 24.93 -1.20 5.52
N TYR A 214 26.01 -0.57 6.02
CA TYR A 214 27.23 -1.26 6.41
C TYR A 214 27.00 -2.11 7.68
N GLU A 215 26.37 -1.55 8.71
CA GLU A 215 26.02 -2.26 9.95
C GLU A 215 25.06 -3.42 9.68
N ASP A 216 24.07 -3.22 8.80
CA ASP A 216 23.12 -4.27 8.40
C ASP A 216 23.82 -5.45 7.73
N LYS A 217 24.81 -5.17 6.87
CA LYS A 217 25.52 -6.18 6.07
C LYS A 217 26.65 -6.87 6.85
N TYR A 218 27.47 -6.09 7.58
CA TYR A 218 28.71 -6.55 8.20
C TYR A 218 28.61 -6.74 9.72
N LYS A 219 27.51 -6.31 10.34
CA LYS A 219 27.27 -6.39 11.80
C LYS A 219 28.32 -5.67 12.64
N GLU A 220 28.93 -4.64 12.07
CA GLU A 220 29.90 -3.77 12.72
C GLU A 220 29.73 -2.33 12.25
N THR A 221 30.07 -1.36 13.10
CA THR A 221 30.04 0.07 12.74
C THR A 221 31.20 0.39 11.81
N PRO A 222 30.96 0.99 10.63
CA PRO A 222 32.04 1.41 9.76
C PRO A 222 32.90 2.48 10.40
N LEU A 223 34.17 2.51 10.00
CA LEU A 223 35.12 3.56 10.38
C LEU A 223 35.55 4.35 9.14
N SER A 224 36.36 5.40 9.32
CA SER A 224 36.73 6.36 8.28
C SER A 224 37.28 5.70 7.01
N TYR A 225 38.19 4.73 7.14
CA TYR A 225 38.77 4.03 5.97
C TYR A 225 37.76 3.24 5.14
N ALA A 226 36.72 2.67 5.76
CA ALA A 226 35.67 1.98 5.00
C ALA A 226 34.89 2.95 4.12
N ALA A 227 34.63 4.17 4.65
CA ALA A 227 33.96 5.23 3.91
C ALA A 227 34.84 5.79 2.78
N TYR A 228 36.16 5.98 2.99
CA TYR A 228 37.07 6.38 1.91
C TYR A 228 37.19 5.31 0.83
N ALA A 229 37.27 4.03 1.21
CA ALA A 229 37.30 2.94 0.23
C ALA A 229 36.02 2.88 -0.60
N TYR A 230 34.86 3.14 0.04
CA TYR A 230 33.58 3.24 -0.64
C TYR A 230 33.58 4.39 -1.67
N ASP A 231 34.02 5.58 -1.28
CA ASP A 231 34.10 6.74 -2.19
C ASP A 231 35.12 6.51 -3.32
N ALA A 232 36.26 5.89 -3.04
CA ALA A 232 37.26 5.56 -4.06
C ALA A 232 36.68 4.60 -5.11
N ALA A 233 35.98 3.55 -4.67
CA ALA A 233 35.29 2.62 -5.56
C ALA A 233 34.15 3.30 -6.33
N MET A 234 33.39 4.17 -5.67
CA MET A 234 32.32 4.96 -6.29
C MET A 234 32.87 5.85 -7.41
N LEU A 235 33.97 6.57 -7.18
CA LEU A 235 34.59 7.45 -8.19
C LEU A 235 35.06 6.67 -9.41
N ILE A 236 35.68 5.50 -9.23
CA ILE A 236 36.05 4.62 -10.35
C ILE A 236 34.81 4.11 -11.08
N ALA A 237 33.76 3.69 -10.37
CA ALA A 237 32.51 3.25 -10.98
C ALA A 237 31.83 4.36 -11.80
N GLN A 238 31.85 5.60 -11.31
CA GLN A 238 31.33 6.76 -12.05
C GLN A 238 32.19 7.07 -13.28
N ALA A 239 33.51 7.00 -13.17
CA ALA A 239 34.43 7.17 -14.29
C ALA A 239 34.16 6.14 -15.40
N LEU A 240 33.96 4.86 -15.03
CA LEU A 240 33.61 3.78 -15.95
C LEU A 240 32.29 4.05 -16.68
N LYS A 241 31.28 4.51 -15.93
CA LYS A 241 29.95 4.85 -16.47
C LYS A 241 30.00 6.05 -17.42
N ASN A 242 30.69 7.12 -17.01
CA ASN A 242 30.80 8.36 -17.80
C ASN A 242 31.59 8.13 -19.09
N GLY A 243 32.67 7.35 -19.02
CA GLY A 243 33.48 6.98 -20.18
C GLY A 243 32.85 5.95 -21.13
N ALA A 244 31.64 5.46 -20.82
CA ALA A 244 30.94 4.40 -21.55
C ALA A 244 31.83 3.16 -21.82
N ILE A 245 32.62 2.75 -20.82
CA ILE A 245 33.65 1.72 -20.98
C ILE A 245 33.01 0.33 -21.07
N GLN A 246 33.28 -0.37 -22.19
CA GLN A 246 32.71 -1.70 -22.48
C GLN A 246 33.64 -2.85 -22.10
N GLY A 247 34.89 -2.57 -21.70
CA GLY A 247 35.84 -3.59 -21.25
C GLY A 247 36.39 -4.49 -22.37
N LYS A 248 36.60 -3.94 -23.58
CA LYS A 248 37.22 -4.67 -24.70
C LYS A 248 38.74 -4.67 -24.55
N ASN A 249 39.40 -5.77 -24.93
CA ASN A 249 40.86 -5.89 -24.77
C ASN A 249 41.64 -4.87 -25.62
N ASP A 250 41.13 -4.50 -26.79
CA ASP A 250 41.82 -3.59 -27.72
C ASP A 250 41.72 -2.11 -27.29
N SER A 251 40.82 -1.78 -26.35
CA SER A 251 40.58 -0.39 -25.88
C SER A 251 41.18 -0.10 -24.50
N VAL A 252 41.92 -1.02 -23.89
CA VAL A 252 42.38 -0.93 -22.49
C VAL A 252 43.14 0.37 -22.21
N THR A 253 44.05 0.79 -23.10
CA THR A 253 44.84 2.02 -22.92
C THR A 253 43.97 3.27 -22.98
N ASP A 254 43.04 3.34 -23.93
CA ASP A 254 42.11 4.47 -24.06
C ASP A 254 41.12 4.52 -22.89
N ASP A 255 40.62 3.36 -22.46
CA ASP A 255 39.71 3.24 -21.32
C ASP A 255 40.38 3.67 -20.01
N ARG A 256 41.65 3.30 -19.79
CA ARG A 256 42.46 3.79 -18.65
C ARG A 256 42.63 5.31 -18.69
N LYS A 257 42.92 5.87 -19.87
CA LYS A 257 43.08 7.31 -20.04
C LYS A 257 41.78 8.05 -19.73
N LYS A 258 40.63 7.58 -20.22
CA LYS A 258 39.31 8.15 -19.89
C LYS A 258 39.04 8.18 -18.40
N ILE A 259 39.37 7.11 -17.67
CA ILE A 259 39.21 7.05 -16.21
C ILE A 259 40.10 8.10 -15.53
N ARG A 260 41.37 8.19 -15.92
CA ARG A 260 42.30 9.19 -15.39
C ARG A 260 41.82 10.61 -15.66
N ASP A 261 41.43 10.91 -16.89
CA ASP A 261 40.97 12.23 -17.31
C ASP A 261 39.67 12.63 -16.60
N TYR A 262 38.76 11.67 -16.35
CA TYR A 262 37.56 11.90 -15.55
C TYR A 262 37.92 12.31 -14.11
N LEU A 263 38.82 11.58 -13.44
CA LEU A 263 39.25 11.91 -12.08
C LEU A 263 39.94 13.28 -12.02
N ALA A 264 40.87 13.55 -12.95
CA ALA A 264 41.55 14.84 -13.05
C ALA A 264 40.60 16.00 -13.38
N GLY A 265 39.48 15.72 -14.05
CA GLY A 265 38.43 16.71 -14.35
C GLY A 265 37.64 17.17 -13.12
N LEU A 266 37.68 16.42 -12.02
CA LEU A 266 37.07 16.82 -10.74
C LEU A 266 37.98 17.81 -10.01
N SER A 267 38.18 19.00 -10.56
CA SER A 267 39.24 19.94 -10.12
C SER A 267 38.80 21.02 -9.14
N SER A 268 37.49 21.23 -8.96
CA SER A 268 36.93 22.20 -8.01
C SER A 268 35.67 21.66 -7.34
N ILE A 269 35.19 22.38 -6.32
CA ILE A 269 33.94 22.06 -5.62
C ILE A 269 32.73 22.04 -6.59
N ASP A 270 32.74 22.88 -7.62
CA ASP A 270 31.67 22.96 -8.63
C ASP A 270 31.58 21.71 -9.52
N TYR A 271 32.71 21.02 -9.69
CA TYR A 271 32.82 19.77 -10.44
C TYR A 271 32.89 18.54 -9.51
N ALA A 272 32.77 18.72 -8.20
CA ALA A 272 32.98 17.66 -7.24
C ALA A 272 31.87 16.62 -7.30
N VAL A 273 32.24 15.38 -6.99
CA VAL A 273 31.28 14.29 -6.77
C VAL A 273 31.02 14.15 -5.28
N GLU A 274 29.78 14.35 -4.85
CA GLU A 274 29.38 14.09 -3.47
C GLU A 274 29.43 12.57 -3.17
N GLY A 275 30.26 12.19 -2.20
CA GLY A 275 30.34 10.83 -1.67
C GLY A 275 29.89 10.75 -0.21
N VAL A 276 30.10 9.59 0.42
CA VAL A 276 29.77 9.38 1.84
C VAL A 276 30.76 10.06 2.78
N THR A 277 31.91 10.50 2.26
CA THR A 277 32.91 11.30 3.00
C THR A 277 32.89 12.78 2.58
N GLY A 278 31.75 13.25 2.07
CA GLY A 278 31.58 14.60 1.52
C GLY A 278 32.04 14.71 0.07
N PHE A 279 32.25 15.95 -0.40
CA PHE A 279 32.65 16.23 -1.78
C PHE A 279 34.04 15.65 -2.10
N ASN A 280 34.18 15.06 -3.29
CA ASN A 280 35.41 14.49 -3.82
C ASN A 280 35.81 15.27 -5.07
N TYR A 281 36.91 16.01 -4.94
CA TYR A 281 37.59 16.74 -6.01
C TYR A 281 39.08 16.84 -5.66
N PHE A 282 39.92 16.90 -6.66
CA PHE A 282 41.38 16.80 -6.56
C PHE A 282 42.04 18.09 -7.02
N ASP A 283 43.18 18.40 -6.43
CA ASP A 283 44.06 19.44 -6.97
C ASP A 283 44.92 18.92 -8.14
N GLU A 284 45.80 19.80 -8.63
CA GLU A 284 46.70 19.51 -9.76
C GLU A 284 47.61 18.29 -9.54
N ASN A 285 47.89 17.91 -8.30
CA ASN A 285 48.71 16.74 -7.98
C ASN A 285 47.87 15.47 -7.81
N GLY A 286 46.53 15.54 -7.83
CA GLY A 286 45.67 14.40 -7.51
C GLY A 286 45.36 14.25 -6.03
N ASP A 287 45.61 15.29 -5.21
CA ASP A 287 45.28 15.29 -3.79
C ASP A 287 43.87 15.82 -3.54
N VAL A 288 43.10 15.10 -2.72
CA VAL A 288 41.77 15.56 -2.36
C VAL A 288 41.81 16.81 -1.48
N ARG A 289 40.84 17.69 -1.67
CA ARG A 289 40.64 18.89 -0.85
C ARG A 289 39.42 18.70 0.06
N LYS A 290 39.52 17.81 1.06
CA LYS A 290 38.46 17.56 2.06
C LYS A 290 38.70 18.34 3.35
N GLU A 291 37.62 18.70 4.03
CA GLU A 291 37.66 19.27 5.38
C GLU A 291 38.31 18.28 6.36
N ILE A 292 39.11 18.78 7.31
CA ILE A 292 39.65 17.99 8.42
C ILE A 292 38.83 18.31 9.65
N ASN A 293 38.26 17.28 10.27
CA ASN A 293 37.57 17.40 11.55
C ASN A 293 38.44 16.82 12.66
N ILE A 294 38.19 17.27 13.89
CA ILE A 294 38.85 16.74 15.08
C ILE A 294 37.82 16.05 15.96
N GLY A 295 38.04 14.76 16.13
CA GLY A 295 37.32 13.94 17.07
C GLY A 295 38.06 13.85 18.40
N LEU A 296 37.30 13.56 19.45
CA LEU A 296 37.76 13.27 20.80
C LEU A 296 37.21 11.90 21.19
N TYR A 297 38.07 11.00 21.65
CA TYR A 297 37.59 9.73 22.19
C TYR A 297 36.90 9.93 23.54
N LYS A 298 35.67 9.42 23.64
CA LYS A 298 34.87 9.37 24.86
C LYS A 298 34.09 8.07 24.95
N SER A 299 34.31 7.32 26.02
CA SER A 299 33.75 5.98 26.23
C SER A 299 33.96 5.07 25.01
N SER A 300 35.21 5.06 24.51
CA SER A 300 35.66 4.28 23.35
C SER A 300 34.98 4.64 22.01
N THR A 301 34.27 5.78 21.92
CA THR A 301 33.71 6.31 20.66
C THR A 301 34.34 7.64 20.32
N LEU A 302 34.65 7.85 19.03
CA LEU A 302 35.16 9.12 18.53
C LEU A 302 34.00 10.09 18.26
N ILE A 303 34.00 11.25 18.93
CA ILE A 303 32.96 12.28 18.81
C ILE A 303 33.57 13.63 18.48
N SER A 304 32.83 14.48 17.78
CA SER A 304 33.24 15.85 17.47
C SER A 304 33.61 16.64 18.74
N THR A 305 34.72 17.38 18.67
CA THR A 305 35.06 18.40 19.69
C THR A 305 34.11 19.59 19.59
N PHE A 306 34.04 20.40 20.66
CA PHE A 306 33.13 21.55 20.72
C PHE A 306 33.54 22.72 19.81
N ASN A 307 34.77 22.72 19.31
CA ASN A 307 35.27 23.74 18.39
C ASN A 307 35.97 23.06 17.22
N GLN A 308 35.56 23.41 16.01
CA GLN A 308 36.16 22.92 14.76
C GLN A 308 36.73 24.10 13.96
N LEU A 309 37.60 23.80 13.01
CA LEU A 309 38.09 24.75 12.02
C LEU A 309 37.60 24.34 10.65
N ARG A 310 37.02 25.27 9.89
CA ARG A 310 36.48 24.99 8.56
C ARG A 310 37.09 25.93 7.53
N SER A 311 37.57 25.40 6.41
CA SER A 311 38.18 26.23 5.35
C SER A 311 37.15 27.16 4.70
N ILE A 312 37.57 28.37 4.37
CA ILE A 312 36.78 29.32 3.56
C ILE A 312 37.13 29.11 2.09
N HIS A 313 36.13 28.77 1.27
CA HIS A 313 36.33 28.53 -0.15
C HIS A 313 36.24 29.82 -0.99
N HIS A 314 35.34 30.73 -0.63
CA HIS A 314 35.08 31.97 -1.36
C HIS A 314 35.17 33.18 -0.44
N LEU A 315 36.37 33.77 -0.32
CA LEU A 315 36.57 34.95 0.55
C LEU A 315 35.73 36.16 0.14
N ASN A 316 35.48 36.29 -1.16
CA ASN A 316 34.69 37.36 -1.75
C ASN A 316 33.22 37.34 -1.30
N GLU A 317 32.72 36.23 -0.76
CA GLU A 317 31.36 36.14 -0.22
C GLU A 317 31.20 36.77 1.17
N ILE A 318 32.32 37.06 1.84
CA ILE A 318 32.33 37.69 3.15
C ILE A 318 32.27 39.21 2.97
N SER A 319 31.30 39.87 3.61
CA SER A 319 31.08 41.32 3.48
C SER A 319 32.22 42.15 4.03
N ASP A 320 32.78 41.72 5.17
CA ASP A 320 33.87 42.40 5.87
C ASP A 320 34.80 41.36 6.51
N VAL A 321 35.86 41.02 5.80
CA VAL A 321 36.83 40.00 6.23
C VAL A 321 37.70 40.54 7.37
N GLU A 322 38.06 41.82 7.35
CA GLU A 322 38.92 42.44 8.38
C GLU A 322 38.22 42.42 9.73
N LYS A 323 36.97 42.86 9.79
CA LYS A 323 36.17 42.81 11.01
C LYS A 323 35.99 41.38 11.53
N ALA A 324 35.76 40.41 10.65
CA ALA A 324 35.60 39.01 11.04
C ALA A 324 36.91 38.40 11.61
N ILE A 325 38.07 38.91 11.20
CA ILE A 325 39.37 38.55 11.76
C ILE A 325 39.58 39.23 13.12
N GLU A 326 39.24 40.51 13.25
CA GLU A 326 39.31 41.25 14.53
C GLU A 326 38.42 40.64 15.61
N GLU A 327 37.22 40.17 15.23
CA GLU A 327 36.29 39.46 16.12
C GLU A 327 36.76 38.03 16.46
N GLY A 328 37.75 37.50 15.73
CA GLY A 328 38.29 36.14 15.92
C GLY A 328 37.40 35.02 15.39
N ASP A 329 36.41 35.36 14.57
CA ASP A 329 35.49 34.44 13.88
C ASP A 329 36.19 33.77 12.68
N ILE A 330 37.10 34.50 12.03
CA ILE A 330 37.94 34.02 10.94
C ILE A 330 39.40 34.06 11.37
N LEU A 331 40.12 32.98 11.06
CA LEU A 331 41.53 32.82 11.34
C LEU A 331 42.29 32.77 10.03
N ASN A 332 43.34 33.57 9.90
CA ASN A 332 44.30 33.42 8.82
C ASN A 332 45.40 32.46 9.28
N ILE A 333 45.39 31.27 8.69
CA ILE A 333 46.29 30.17 8.99
C ILE A 333 47.02 29.84 7.68
N ASP A 334 48.30 30.18 7.61
CA ASP A 334 49.17 29.85 6.46
C ASP A 334 48.66 30.40 5.11
N GLY A 335 48.11 31.61 5.13
CA GLY A 335 47.51 32.23 3.94
C GLY A 335 46.15 31.64 3.55
N ARG A 336 45.57 30.79 4.39
CA ARG A 336 44.20 30.27 4.25
C ARG A 336 43.33 30.84 5.35
N TYR A 337 42.15 31.33 4.96
CA TYR A 337 41.17 31.79 5.92
C TYR A 337 40.29 30.61 6.34
N MET A 338 40.07 30.47 7.64
CA MET A 338 39.25 29.41 8.22
C MET A 338 38.22 30.00 9.19
N TYR A 339 37.00 29.49 9.16
CA TYR A 339 36.00 29.77 10.17
C TYR A 339 36.28 28.98 11.45
N LYS A 340 36.02 29.64 12.59
CA LYS A 340 35.97 29.00 13.91
C LYS A 340 34.54 28.55 14.22
N ASN A 341 34.22 27.30 13.91
CA ASN A 341 32.86 26.77 14.08
C ASN A 341 32.66 26.25 15.50
N LYS A 342 31.56 26.66 16.14
CA LYS A 342 31.11 26.07 17.41
C LYS A 342 30.22 24.86 17.16
N VAL A 343 30.52 23.77 17.83
CA VAL A 343 29.74 22.53 17.77
C VAL A 343 28.84 22.46 19.00
N VAL A 344 27.53 22.41 18.76
CA VAL A 344 26.51 22.20 19.78
C VAL A 344 26.05 20.74 19.69
N LYS A 345 26.30 19.97 20.74
CA LYS A 345 25.84 18.59 20.85
C LYS A 345 24.38 18.59 21.26
N THR A 346 23.52 18.09 20.39
CA THR A 346 22.07 18.12 20.50
C THR A 346 21.54 16.72 20.73
N GLY A 347 20.77 16.53 21.79
CA GLY A 347 20.09 15.26 22.02
C GLY A 347 18.58 15.43 22.12
N VAL A 348 17.87 14.39 21.70
CA VAL A 348 16.40 14.36 21.69
C VAL A 348 15.92 13.05 22.28
N LYS A 349 14.97 13.14 23.19
CA LYS A 349 14.22 12.00 23.72
C LYS A 349 12.74 12.22 23.45
N PHE A 350 12.17 11.41 22.56
CA PHE A 350 10.73 11.44 22.30
C PHE A 350 10.00 10.76 23.46
N ASN A 351 9.11 11.51 24.12
CA ASN A 351 8.30 11.04 25.24
C ASN A 351 6.97 10.44 24.74
N GLY A 352 6.43 10.95 23.63
CA GLY A 352 5.20 10.44 23.03
C GLY A 352 4.93 11.01 21.64
N ILE A 353 4.38 10.16 20.78
CA ILE A 353 3.94 10.50 19.42
C ILE A 353 2.47 10.11 19.33
N ASN A 354 1.61 11.08 19.04
CA ASN A 354 0.17 10.90 19.03
C ASN A 354 -0.46 11.59 17.82
N ASN A 355 -1.73 11.30 17.56
CA ASN A 355 -2.56 11.97 16.56
C ASN A 355 -1.91 11.99 15.18
N ILE A 356 -1.33 10.85 14.74
CA ILE A 356 -0.72 10.72 13.42
C ILE A 356 -1.83 10.73 12.35
N ASP A 357 -2.02 11.88 11.70
CA ASP A 357 -2.96 12.06 10.61
C ASP A 357 -2.23 12.03 9.26
N ILE A 358 -2.35 10.89 8.59
CA ILE A 358 -1.75 10.63 7.27
C ILE A 358 -2.42 11.48 6.17
N ASN A 359 -3.65 11.96 6.36
CA ASN A 359 -4.33 12.77 5.35
C ASN A 359 -3.84 14.21 5.35
N SER A 360 -3.69 14.80 6.55
CA SER A 360 -3.11 16.14 6.71
C SER A 360 -1.59 16.15 6.77
N LEU A 361 -0.95 14.97 6.82
CA LEU A 361 0.49 14.78 7.03
C LEU A 361 0.95 15.54 8.28
N THR A 362 0.27 15.33 9.40
CA THR A 362 0.63 15.94 10.68
C THR A 362 0.64 14.93 11.83
N CYS A 363 1.42 15.21 12.87
CA CYS A 363 1.45 14.46 14.11
C CYS A 363 1.71 15.39 15.30
N GLU A 364 1.35 14.96 16.50
CA GLU A 364 1.71 15.63 17.75
C GLU A 364 2.91 14.94 18.39
N LEU A 365 3.94 15.72 18.70
CA LEU A 365 5.18 15.24 19.32
C LEU A 365 5.34 15.88 20.71
N ASP A 366 5.62 15.05 21.72
CA ASP A 366 6.13 15.45 23.04
C ASP A 366 7.55 14.88 23.18
N PHE A 367 8.54 15.74 23.40
CA PHE A 367 9.93 15.34 23.52
C PHE A 367 10.74 16.27 24.43
N ASN A 368 11.80 15.71 25.01
CA ASN A 368 12.86 16.48 25.65
C ASN A 368 13.96 16.76 24.62
N LEU A 369 14.39 18.01 24.55
CA LEU A 369 15.49 18.47 23.71
C LEU A 369 16.57 19.03 24.63
N TRP A 370 17.82 18.63 24.45
CA TRP A 370 18.92 19.21 25.22
C TRP A 370 20.10 19.58 24.34
N PHE A 371 20.87 20.54 24.83
CA PHE A 371 22.08 21.04 24.20
C PHE A 371 23.24 20.94 25.18
N ARG A 372 24.40 20.56 24.65
CA ARG A 372 25.70 20.63 25.30
C ARG A 372 26.68 21.38 24.44
N TYR A 373 27.29 22.42 24.98
CA TYR A 373 28.18 23.29 24.22
C TYR A 373 29.21 23.96 25.12
N GLN A 374 30.23 24.56 24.50
CA GLN A 374 31.23 25.37 25.20
C GLN A 374 31.14 26.84 24.77
N GLY A 375 31.46 27.73 25.70
CA GLY A 375 31.42 29.18 25.48
C GLY A 375 30.01 29.75 25.40
N ARG A 376 29.90 30.99 24.90
CA ARG A 376 28.62 31.70 24.75
C ARG A 376 27.96 31.34 23.41
N VAL A 377 26.80 30.70 23.47
CA VAL A 377 25.94 30.33 22.32
C VAL A 377 24.48 30.44 22.75
N GLU A 378 23.65 31.10 21.96
CA GLU A 378 22.21 31.28 22.20
C GLU A 378 21.41 30.10 21.62
N VAL A 379 21.52 28.94 22.26
CA VAL A 379 20.92 27.68 21.76
C VAL A 379 19.38 27.69 21.71
N GLU A 380 18.74 28.66 22.36
CA GLU A 380 17.30 28.87 22.35
C GLU A 380 16.75 29.51 21.06
N ASP A 381 17.57 30.20 20.27
CA ASP A 381 17.14 30.88 19.03
C ASP A 381 17.12 29.93 17.81
N ILE A 382 16.32 28.88 17.93
CA ILE A 382 16.09 27.89 16.88
C ILE A 382 14.73 28.05 16.22
N VAL A 383 14.61 27.55 15.00
CA VAL A 383 13.38 27.49 14.23
C VAL A 383 13.09 26.05 13.85
N PHE A 384 11.93 25.54 14.27
CA PHE A 384 11.44 24.22 13.85
C PHE A 384 10.75 24.32 12.48
N GLU A 385 11.46 23.93 11.42
CA GLU A 385 11.00 24.07 10.02
C GLU A 385 9.73 23.28 9.73
N ASN A 386 9.61 22.10 10.35
CA ASN A 386 8.47 21.24 10.14
C ASN A 386 7.37 21.43 11.20
N ALA A 387 7.46 22.42 12.08
CA ALA A 387 6.36 22.74 12.98
C ALA A 387 5.17 23.34 12.21
N VAL A 388 3.95 22.96 12.56
CA VAL A 388 2.72 23.51 11.95
C VAL A 388 2.49 24.94 12.43
N GLU A 389 2.80 25.19 13.71
CA GLU A 389 2.79 26.51 14.33
C GLU A 389 4.19 26.83 14.85
N PRO A 390 4.67 28.09 14.78
CA PRO A 390 6.00 28.44 15.27
C PRO A 390 6.18 28.13 16.76
N ILE A 391 7.21 27.34 17.09
CA ILE A 391 7.56 26.99 18.48
C ILE A 391 8.81 27.77 18.87
N ARG A 392 8.77 28.46 20.01
CA ARG A 392 9.94 29.09 20.65
C ARG A 392 10.30 28.35 21.91
N LEU A 393 11.59 28.12 22.13
CA LEU A 393 12.07 27.54 23.38
C LEU A 393 11.94 28.57 24.50
N GLY A 394 11.30 28.18 25.61
CA GLY A 394 11.22 28.97 26.82
C GLY A 394 12.49 28.88 27.67
N LYS A 395 12.36 29.04 28.99
CA LYS A 395 13.48 28.79 29.90
C LYS A 395 13.81 27.29 29.97
N PRO A 396 15.09 26.90 30.10
CA PRO A 396 15.45 25.50 30.28
C PRO A 396 14.84 24.95 31.57
N VAL A 397 14.36 23.71 31.52
CA VAL A 397 13.88 22.94 32.67
C VAL A 397 15.05 22.58 33.59
N ILE A 398 16.21 22.28 33.00
CA ILE A 398 17.45 22.00 33.70
C ILE A 398 18.56 22.79 33.01
N GLU A 399 19.34 23.52 33.80
CA GLU A 399 20.57 24.15 33.36
C GLU A 399 21.70 23.71 34.30
N LYS A 400 22.80 23.24 33.73
CA LYS A 400 24.03 22.90 34.45
C LYS A 400 25.21 23.52 33.72
N ILE A 401 25.99 24.31 34.44
CA ILE A 401 27.21 24.93 33.92
C ILE A 401 28.38 24.21 34.60
N ASN A 402 29.08 23.38 33.85
CA ASN A 402 30.30 22.71 34.31
C ASN A 402 31.53 23.47 33.81
N ALA A 403 32.70 23.17 34.36
CA ALA A 403 33.96 23.71 33.83
C ALA A 403 34.22 23.31 32.37
N GLN A 404 33.69 22.16 31.93
CA GLN A 404 33.92 21.61 30.59
C GLN A 404 32.81 21.91 29.59
N ASP A 405 31.56 22.06 30.00
CA ASP A 405 30.43 22.29 29.09
C ASP A 405 29.23 22.92 29.81
N VAL A 406 28.38 23.58 29.04
CA VAL A 406 27.06 24.05 29.45
C VAL A 406 26.04 23.04 28.95
N TYR A 407 25.17 22.57 29.84
CA TYR A 407 24.04 21.68 29.55
C TYR A 407 22.73 22.38 29.81
N ARG A 408 21.83 22.39 28.81
CA ARG A 408 20.47 22.92 28.93
C ARG A 408 19.46 21.92 28.39
N LEU A 409 18.41 21.62 29.14
CA LEU A 409 17.30 20.75 28.74
C LEU A 409 15.99 21.53 28.66
N TYR A 410 15.22 21.28 27.60
CA TYR A 410 13.94 21.88 27.31
C TYR A 410 12.91 20.77 27.10
N LYS A 411 11.67 21.01 27.52
CA LYS A 411 10.53 20.16 27.20
C LYS A 411 9.72 20.83 26.10
N VAL A 412 9.49 20.13 25.00
CA VAL A 412 8.82 20.67 23.83
C VAL A 412 7.61 19.80 23.49
N ARG A 413 6.48 20.46 23.25
CA ARG A 413 5.26 19.81 22.77
C ARG A 413 4.64 20.67 21.68
N GLY A 414 4.28 20.05 20.56
CA GLY A 414 3.68 20.76 19.44
C GLY A 414 3.23 19.85 18.32
N LYS A 415 2.62 20.45 17.30
CA LYS A 415 2.16 19.76 16.09
C LYS A 415 3.18 19.95 14.97
N PHE A 416 3.58 18.85 14.33
CA PHE A 416 4.62 18.81 13.32
C PHE A 416 4.12 18.15 12.03
N LYS A 417 4.62 18.62 10.89
CA LYS A 417 4.44 18.02 9.57
C LYS A 417 5.20 16.71 9.48
N VAL A 418 4.56 15.72 8.86
CA VAL A 418 5.09 14.39 8.52
C VAL A 418 5.66 14.44 7.11
N ASP A 419 6.63 13.58 6.80
CA ASP A 419 7.29 13.50 5.48
C ASP A 419 7.88 14.84 5.03
N PHE A 420 8.52 15.55 5.98
CA PHE A 420 9.06 16.90 5.80
C PHE A 420 10.42 16.95 5.04
N PHE A 421 10.89 15.82 4.52
CA PHE A 421 12.00 15.78 3.56
C PHE A 421 11.46 15.49 2.16
N SER A 422 12.14 16.01 1.14
CA SER A 422 11.78 15.82 -0.27
C SER A 422 11.99 14.40 -0.80
N ASN A 423 12.55 13.49 -0.01
CA ASN A 423 12.81 12.10 -0.41
C ASN A 423 11.51 11.30 -0.53
N ARG A 424 11.28 10.66 -1.69
CA ARG A 424 10.14 9.77 -1.92
C ARG A 424 10.29 8.52 -1.04
N TYR A 425 9.39 8.35 -0.07
CA TYR A 425 9.38 7.18 0.80
C TYR A 425 8.61 6.01 0.16
N ALA A 426 9.01 4.79 0.50
CA ALA A 426 8.32 3.58 0.06
C ALA A 426 6.84 3.60 0.51
N PHE A 427 5.96 3.07 -0.33
CA PHE A 427 4.52 3.10 -0.09
C PHE A 427 4.12 2.55 1.29
N GLY A 428 3.36 3.33 2.07
CA GLY A 428 2.91 2.98 3.43
C GLY A 428 3.94 3.22 4.54
N GLN A 429 5.09 3.82 4.20
CA GLN A 429 6.04 4.35 5.18
C GLN A 429 5.86 5.86 5.31
N HIS A 430 6.02 6.36 6.53
CA HIS A 430 6.02 7.77 6.85
C HIS A 430 7.19 8.10 7.76
N VAL A 431 7.74 9.30 7.62
CA VAL A 431 8.80 9.84 8.47
C VAL A 431 8.24 10.91 9.37
N LEU A 432 8.27 10.61 10.67
CA LEU A 432 7.93 11.51 11.75
C LEU A 432 9.23 12.09 12.32
N GLY A 433 9.10 13.16 13.11
CA GLY A 433 10.20 13.71 13.88
C GLY A 433 10.32 15.22 13.72
N ILE A 434 11.53 15.74 13.92
CA ILE A 434 11.78 17.18 13.98
C ILE A 434 12.99 17.55 13.12
N ARG A 435 12.91 18.75 12.54
CA ARG A 435 14.02 19.45 11.92
C ARG A 435 14.04 20.88 12.42
N PHE A 436 15.20 21.34 12.85
CA PHE A 436 15.38 22.73 13.23
C PHE A 436 16.77 23.23 12.85
N HIS A 437 16.88 24.54 12.70
CA HIS A 437 18.14 25.25 12.49
C HIS A 437 18.19 26.48 13.40
N HIS A 438 19.36 27.11 13.52
CA HIS A 438 19.51 28.36 14.26
C HIS A 438 19.05 29.53 13.37
N ARG A 439 18.26 30.47 13.91
CA ARG A 439 17.63 31.55 13.13
C ARG A 439 18.64 32.47 12.43
N THR A 440 19.71 32.85 13.13
CA THR A 440 20.70 33.83 12.63
C THR A 440 22.08 33.22 12.35
N LEU A 441 22.58 32.33 13.20
CA LEU A 441 23.89 31.72 13.03
C LEU A 441 23.90 30.73 11.85
N THR A 442 24.78 31.01 10.90
CA THR A 442 25.01 30.16 9.72
C THR A 442 25.82 28.92 10.10
N ARG A 443 25.86 27.93 9.20
CA ARG A 443 26.64 26.70 9.34
C ARG A 443 28.13 26.94 9.59
N ASN A 444 28.65 28.08 9.12
CA ASN A 444 30.03 28.49 9.31
C ASN A 444 30.32 28.98 10.74
N LYS A 445 29.30 29.38 11.51
CA LYS A 445 29.45 29.78 12.92
C LYS A 445 29.04 28.68 13.89
N LEU A 446 28.00 27.91 13.55
CA LEU A 446 27.40 26.92 14.44
C LEU A 446 27.04 25.64 13.69
N ILE A 447 27.38 24.50 14.27
CA ILE A 447 27.00 23.17 13.79
C ILE A 447 26.29 22.41 14.90
N PHE A 448 25.09 21.89 14.61
CA PHE A 448 24.39 20.98 15.51
C PHE A 448 24.75 19.53 15.20
N VAL A 449 25.37 18.84 16.15
CA VAL A 449 25.69 17.40 16.01
C VAL A 449 24.88 16.58 17.01
N PRO A 450 24.46 15.34 16.70
CA PRO A 450 23.81 14.47 17.67
C PRO A 450 24.70 14.17 18.88
N ASP A 451 24.17 14.36 20.09
CA ASP A 451 24.80 13.97 21.35
C ASP A 451 24.67 12.46 21.55
N ILE A 452 25.42 11.69 20.74
CA ILE A 452 25.39 10.22 20.76
C ILE A 452 25.73 9.66 22.15
N VAL A 453 26.53 10.39 22.93
CA VAL A 453 26.90 10.05 24.31
C VAL A 453 25.73 10.29 25.25
N GLY A 454 25.14 11.49 25.23
CA GLY A 454 24.00 11.82 26.10
C GLY A 454 22.75 11.01 25.80
N MET A 455 22.54 10.59 24.55
CA MET A 455 21.46 9.67 24.15
C MET A 455 21.77 8.20 24.47
N GLY A 456 22.98 7.89 24.94
CA GLY A 456 23.40 6.53 25.29
C GLY A 456 23.53 5.59 24.08
N MET A 457 23.85 6.10 22.89
CA MET A 457 23.94 5.34 21.63
C MET A 457 25.33 4.67 21.41
N ILE A 458 26.17 4.60 22.44
CA ILE A 458 27.58 4.15 22.36
C ILE A 458 27.73 2.61 22.29
N ARG A 459 26.73 1.82 22.70
CA ARG A 459 26.87 0.36 22.93
C ARG A 459 26.18 -0.54 21.90
N GLY A 460 25.91 -0.06 20.68
CA GLY A 460 25.22 -0.87 19.66
C GLY A 460 23.77 -1.22 20.01
N SER A 461 23.22 -0.68 21.10
CA SER A 461 21.80 -0.80 21.42
C SER A 461 21.00 -0.07 20.36
N SER A 462 20.12 -0.77 19.65
CA SER A 462 19.31 -0.18 18.59
C SER A 462 18.43 0.93 19.19
N SER A 463 18.55 2.16 18.67
CA SER A 463 17.67 3.28 19.06
C SER A 463 16.19 2.93 18.86
N VAL A 464 15.91 2.00 17.93
CA VAL A 464 14.57 1.43 17.70
C VAL A 464 14.12 0.55 18.87
N GLU A 465 14.99 -0.29 19.43
CA GLU A 465 14.66 -1.17 20.57
C GLU A 465 14.34 -0.34 21.82
N LYS A 466 15.17 0.66 22.13
CA LYS A 466 14.91 1.58 23.25
C LYS A 466 13.55 2.29 23.11
N MET A 467 13.23 2.79 21.92
CA MET A 467 11.93 3.44 21.69
C MET A 467 10.74 2.48 21.76
N LYS A 468 10.92 1.23 21.34
CA LYS A 468 9.90 0.18 21.48
C LYS A 468 9.65 -0.17 22.95
N GLU A 469 10.71 -0.31 23.75
CA GLU A 469 10.63 -0.57 25.19
C GLU A 469 9.94 0.58 25.94
N GLU A 470 10.24 1.83 25.57
CA GLU A 470 9.66 3.02 26.17
C GLU A 470 8.22 3.33 25.69
N LYS A 471 7.66 2.53 24.76
CA LYS A 471 6.30 2.69 24.20
C LYS A 471 6.00 4.10 23.69
N VAL A 472 6.99 4.71 23.01
CA VAL A 472 6.91 6.09 22.50
C VAL A 472 5.77 6.29 21.48
N ILE A 473 5.41 5.23 20.74
CA ILE A 473 4.22 5.18 19.91
C ILE A 473 3.20 4.26 20.59
N SER A 474 1.96 4.72 20.72
CA SER A 474 0.89 3.90 21.28
C SER A 474 0.65 2.64 20.42
N PRO A 475 0.57 1.44 21.01
CA PRO A 475 0.23 0.20 20.29
C PRO A 475 -1.10 0.27 19.53
N VAL A 476 -1.99 1.18 19.94
CA VAL A 476 -3.33 1.39 19.37
C VAL A 476 -3.28 2.03 17.97
N GLU A 477 -2.21 2.75 17.62
CA GLU A 477 -2.06 3.38 16.28
C GLU A 477 -1.60 2.39 15.18
N GLY A 478 -1.25 1.14 15.54
CA GLY A 478 -0.96 0.06 14.59
C GLY A 478 0.23 0.33 13.65
N SER A 479 1.23 1.11 14.08
CA SER A 479 2.41 1.46 13.27
C SER A 479 3.69 0.94 13.90
N THR A 480 4.52 0.23 13.11
CA THR A 480 5.84 -0.26 13.56
C THR A 480 6.95 0.72 13.23
N ILE A 481 7.77 1.05 14.23
CA ILE A 481 9.02 1.78 14.04
C ILE A 481 10.01 0.87 13.30
N ARG A 482 10.51 1.34 12.15
CA ARG A 482 11.49 0.65 11.31
C ARG A 482 12.91 1.14 11.55
N SER A 483 13.10 2.44 11.66
CA SER A 483 14.41 3.04 11.94
C SER A 483 14.25 4.37 12.66
N VAL A 484 15.28 4.75 13.40
CA VAL A 484 15.42 6.04 14.08
C VAL A 484 16.78 6.59 13.72
N ARG A 485 16.86 7.82 13.23
CA ARG A 485 18.13 8.45 12.85
C ARG A 485 18.23 9.86 13.40
N PHE A 486 19.46 10.23 13.73
CA PHE A 486 19.83 11.58 14.12
C PHE A 486 21.03 11.99 13.27
N PHE A 487 20.96 13.15 12.62
CA PHE A 487 22.04 13.61 11.76
C PHE A 487 22.01 15.13 11.57
N GLU A 488 23.18 15.66 11.27
CA GLU A 488 23.35 17.03 10.80
C GLU A 488 23.10 17.10 9.30
N ASN A 489 22.52 18.19 8.82
CA ASN A 489 22.48 18.51 7.40
C ASN A 489 22.43 20.03 7.23
N THR A 490 22.42 20.51 5.98
CA THR A 490 22.24 21.93 5.69
C THR A 490 20.76 22.31 5.56
N PHE A 491 20.46 23.57 5.87
CA PHE A 491 19.22 24.25 5.50
C PHE A 491 19.59 25.52 4.76
N GLU A 492 19.08 25.67 3.54
CA GLU A 492 19.32 26.84 2.70
C GLU A 492 18.24 27.88 2.98
N ASP A 493 18.62 29.01 3.60
CA ASP A 493 17.75 30.18 3.75
C ASP A 493 17.99 31.14 2.59
N ALA A 494 16.92 31.58 1.93
CA ALA A 494 17.05 32.54 0.86
C ALA A 494 17.52 33.89 1.43
N VAL A 495 18.52 34.50 0.81
CA VAL A 495 19.11 35.75 1.29
C VAL A 495 18.08 36.89 1.35
N GLN A 496 17.06 36.88 0.49
CA GLN A 496 15.97 37.88 0.43
C GLN A 496 16.46 39.35 0.42
N GLY A 497 17.66 39.60 -0.11
CA GLY A 497 18.28 40.93 -0.16
C GLY A 497 18.78 41.45 1.19
N ARG A 498 18.98 40.59 2.20
CA ARG A 498 19.58 40.99 3.48
C ARG A 498 20.96 41.63 3.26
N PRO A 499 21.24 42.83 3.81
CA PRO A 499 22.47 43.58 3.54
C PRO A 499 23.77 42.83 3.85
N GLU A 500 23.76 41.98 4.88
CA GLU A 500 24.89 41.16 5.34
C GLU A 500 25.27 40.01 4.40
N TYR A 501 24.51 39.80 3.32
CA TYR A 501 24.62 38.66 2.42
C TYR A 501 24.67 39.08 0.94
N LEU A 502 24.85 40.38 0.66
CA LEU A 502 24.86 40.92 -0.70
C LEU A 502 26.01 40.40 -1.58
N ASN A 503 27.07 39.86 -0.97
CA ASN A 503 28.25 39.36 -1.67
C ASN A 503 28.19 37.85 -1.98
N LEU A 504 27.17 37.13 -1.51
CA LEU A 504 27.03 35.69 -1.76
C LEU A 504 26.71 35.41 -3.24
N LEU A 505 27.43 34.47 -3.85
CA LEU A 505 27.25 34.14 -5.26
C LEU A 505 25.97 33.35 -5.53
N HIS A 506 25.52 32.57 -4.55
CA HIS A 506 24.47 31.56 -4.75
C HIS A 506 23.06 32.00 -4.29
N GLY A 507 22.91 33.20 -3.72
CA GLY A 507 21.59 33.75 -3.34
C GLY A 507 20.89 33.07 -2.14
N PHE A 508 21.55 32.10 -1.51
CA PHE A 508 21.13 31.44 -0.27
C PHE A 508 22.26 31.35 0.74
N VAL A 509 21.91 31.16 2.01
CA VAL A 509 22.83 30.98 3.14
C VAL A 509 22.60 29.60 3.73
N GLU A 510 23.67 28.87 3.98
CA GLU A 510 23.58 27.58 4.67
C GLU A 510 23.55 27.76 6.19
N HIS A 511 22.52 27.21 6.82
CA HIS A 511 22.45 26.99 8.26
C HIS A 511 22.67 25.51 8.59
N SER A 512 23.29 25.23 9.72
CA SER A 512 23.32 23.85 10.24
C SER A 512 21.95 23.48 10.76
N ALA A 513 21.43 22.35 10.28
CA ALA A 513 20.13 21.82 10.64
C ALA A 513 20.27 20.48 11.35
N PHE A 514 19.72 20.39 12.55
CA PHE A 514 19.60 19.15 13.28
C PHE A 514 18.34 18.40 12.84
N ASN A 515 18.47 17.11 12.59
CA ASN A 515 17.38 16.25 12.15
C ASN A 515 17.24 15.05 13.07
N ALA A 516 16.03 14.80 13.56
CA ALA A 516 15.65 13.54 14.20
C ALA A 516 14.50 12.92 13.41
N GLN A 517 14.75 11.75 12.82
CA GLN A 517 13.80 11.03 11.98
C GLN A 517 13.37 9.72 12.64
N ILE A 518 12.07 9.45 12.61
CA ILE A 518 11.46 8.18 13.02
C ILE A 518 10.67 7.66 11.84
N ARG A 519 11.16 6.57 11.24
CA ARG A 519 10.48 5.92 10.13
C ARG A 519 9.48 4.91 10.66
N ILE A 520 8.21 5.13 10.36
CA ILE A 520 7.13 4.22 10.71
C ILE A 520 6.59 3.52 9.46
N LYS A 521 6.05 2.31 9.65
CA LYS A 521 5.28 1.59 8.64
C LYS A 521 3.97 1.14 9.28
N LYS A 522 2.83 1.39 8.62
CA LYS A 522 1.55 0.93 9.15
C LYS A 522 1.48 -0.60 9.05
N ASP A 523 1.22 -1.27 10.16
CA ASP A 523 0.97 -2.71 10.24
C ASP A 523 -0.46 -2.99 9.79
N SER A 524 -0.73 -2.83 8.49
CA SER A 524 -1.87 -3.50 7.89
C SER A 524 -1.41 -4.84 7.32
N PHE A 525 -2.20 -5.90 7.54
CA PHE A 525 -2.08 -7.11 6.75
C PHE A 525 -2.44 -6.76 5.30
N ILE A 526 -1.46 -6.33 4.51
CA ILE A 526 -1.64 -6.06 3.10
C ILE A 526 -1.25 -7.34 2.37
N LEU A 527 -2.21 -7.97 1.67
CA LEU A 527 -1.95 -9.14 0.82
C LEU A 527 -0.72 -8.93 -0.10
N ARG A 528 -0.40 -7.68 -0.47
CA ARG A 528 0.78 -7.30 -1.26
C ARG A 528 2.11 -7.75 -0.65
N GLY A 529 2.20 -7.89 0.67
CA GLY A 529 3.41 -8.34 1.36
C GLY A 529 3.74 -9.82 1.18
N LEU A 530 2.81 -10.62 0.64
CA LEU A 530 3.00 -12.05 0.41
C LEU A 530 3.85 -12.35 -0.83
N ILE A 531 3.96 -11.40 -1.77
CA ILE A 531 4.70 -11.58 -3.03
C ILE A 531 5.97 -10.70 -3.00
N PRO A 532 7.18 -11.30 -2.92
CA PRO A 532 8.43 -10.56 -3.03
C PRO A 532 8.53 -9.82 -4.36
N PHE A 533 9.01 -8.57 -4.33
CA PHE A 533 9.13 -7.74 -5.55
C PHE A 533 9.99 -8.41 -6.64
N GLU A 534 11.11 -9.03 -6.25
CA GLU A 534 12.05 -9.69 -7.17
C GLU A 534 11.38 -10.76 -8.06
N HIS A 535 10.35 -11.43 -7.55
CA HIS A 535 9.63 -12.50 -8.25
C HIS A 535 8.33 -12.03 -8.92
N SER A 536 7.84 -10.83 -8.58
CA SER A 536 6.55 -10.32 -9.04
C SER A 536 6.40 -10.31 -10.57
N LYS A 537 7.43 -9.88 -11.31
CA LYS A 537 7.42 -9.85 -12.79
C LYS A 537 7.20 -11.22 -13.44
N PHE A 538 7.81 -12.27 -12.88
CA PHE A 538 7.70 -13.63 -13.40
C PHE A 538 6.32 -14.22 -13.10
N ILE A 539 5.80 -13.95 -11.90
CA ILE A 539 4.45 -14.37 -11.50
C ILE A 539 3.38 -13.73 -12.40
N VAL A 540 3.52 -12.43 -12.72
CA VAL A 540 2.62 -11.73 -13.66
C VAL A 540 2.63 -12.43 -15.02
N LEU A 541 3.81 -12.71 -15.59
CA LEU A 541 3.94 -13.35 -16.91
C LEU A 541 3.28 -14.74 -16.93
N ILE A 542 3.57 -15.57 -15.94
CA ILE A 542 3.05 -16.94 -15.83
C ILE A 542 1.52 -16.92 -15.68
N THR A 543 1.00 -16.11 -14.75
CA THR A 543 -0.45 -16.03 -14.50
C THR A 543 -1.22 -15.45 -15.68
N PHE A 544 -0.65 -14.48 -16.41
CA PHE A 544 -1.22 -13.95 -17.64
C PHE A 544 -1.33 -15.02 -18.74
N ILE A 545 -0.28 -15.82 -18.95
CA ILE A 545 -0.29 -16.93 -19.93
C ILE A 545 -1.37 -17.97 -19.54
N ILE A 546 -1.45 -18.36 -18.27
CA ILE A 546 -2.44 -19.34 -17.82
C ILE A 546 -3.88 -18.81 -18.02
N ILE A 547 -4.14 -17.53 -17.72
CA ILE A 547 -5.46 -16.92 -17.97
C ILE A 547 -5.79 -16.94 -19.46
N LEU A 548 -4.84 -16.57 -20.32
CA LEU A 548 -5.02 -16.55 -21.77
C LEU A 548 -5.39 -17.95 -22.29
N LEU A 549 -4.62 -18.98 -21.89
CA LEU A 549 -4.92 -20.38 -22.22
C LEU A 549 -6.31 -20.81 -21.72
N SER A 550 -6.67 -20.44 -20.49
CA SER A 550 -7.97 -20.79 -19.90
C SER A 550 -9.16 -20.10 -20.57
N PHE A 551 -8.96 -18.94 -21.22
CA PHE A 551 -9.99 -18.19 -21.91
C PHE A 551 -10.25 -18.73 -23.32
N PHE A 552 -9.22 -19.26 -24.00
CA PHE A 552 -9.34 -19.87 -25.32
C PHE A 552 -9.75 -21.35 -25.29
N ALA A 553 -9.51 -22.06 -24.18
CA ALA A 553 -9.88 -23.47 -24.00
C ALA A 553 -11.38 -23.83 -24.18
N PRO A 554 -12.39 -23.07 -23.71
CA PRO A 554 -13.78 -23.53 -23.67
C PRO A 554 -14.52 -23.59 -25.02
N LYS A 555 -13.85 -23.40 -26.17
CA LYS A 555 -14.45 -23.61 -27.51
C LYS A 555 -14.59 -25.09 -27.88
N ARG A 556 -13.92 -26.03 -27.20
CA ARG A 556 -14.05 -27.48 -27.45
C ARG A 556 -15.09 -28.14 -26.53
N ARG A 557 -15.92 -29.04 -27.07
CA ARG A 557 -17.07 -29.68 -26.40
C ARG A 557 -16.68 -30.50 -25.17
N ASP A 558 -15.49 -31.11 -25.16
CA ASP A 558 -14.96 -31.92 -24.04
C ASP A 558 -14.57 -31.08 -22.80
N ILE A 559 -14.16 -29.84 -23.02
CA ILE A 559 -13.69 -28.93 -21.95
C ILE A 559 -14.87 -28.36 -21.15
N ARG A 560 -16.07 -28.34 -21.74
CA ARG A 560 -17.30 -27.86 -21.08
C ARG A 560 -17.67 -28.66 -19.83
N ARG A 561 -17.31 -29.95 -19.78
CA ARG A 561 -17.51 -30.82 -18.59
C ARG A 561 -16.72 -30.34 -17.37
N HIS A 562 -15.59 -29.67 -17.58
CA HIS A 562 -14.70 -29.19 -16.52
C HIS A 562 -14.89 -27.70 -16.18
N ALA A 563 -15.96 -27.06 -16.65
CA ALA A 563 -16.18 -25.62 -16.50
C ALA A 563 -16.14 -25.14 -15.04
N ARG A 564 -16.61 -25.95 -14.09
CA ARG A 564 -16.56 -25.63 -12.65
C ARG A 564 -15.13 -25.60 -12.12
N CYS A 565 -14.31 -26.59 -12.43
CA CYS A 565 -12.90 -26.62 -12.03
C CYS A 565 -12.12 -25.46 -12.65
N ILE A 566 -12.33 -25.19 -13.93
CA ILE A 566 -11.71 -24.05 -14.63
C ILE A 566 -12.07 -22.73 -13.96
N TRP A 567 -13.31 -22.57 -13.50
CA TRP A 567 -13.73 -21.37 -12.77
C TRP A 567 -13.02 -21.22 -11.42
N PHE A 568 -12.89 -22.29 -10.63
CA PHE A 568 -12.14 -22.26 -9.37
C PHE A 568 -10.67 -21.84 -9.58
N PHE A 569 -9.99 -22.41 -10.58
CA PHE A 569 -8.63 -22.00 -10.93
C PHE A 569 -8.56 -20.54 -11.41
N GLN A 570 -9.52 -20.10 -12.22
CA GLN A 570 -9.56 -18.72 -12.72
C GLN A 570 -9.69 -17.69 -11.60
N ILE A 571 -10.45 -17.96 -10.54
CA ILE A 571 -10.52 -17.05 -9.38
C ILE A 571 -9.12 -16.84 -8.80
N ILE A 572 -8.47 -17.93 -8.42
CA ILE A 572 -7.16 -17.89 -7.75
C ILE A 572 -6.15 -17.14 -8.64
N ILE A 573 -6.09 -17.50 -9.92
CA ILE A 573 -5.09 -16.94 -10.84
C ILE A 573 -5.35 -15.46 -11.14
N VAL A 574 -6.61 -15.03 -11.30
CA VAL A 574 -6.95 -13.61 -11.55
C VAL A 574 -6.56 -12.74 -10.36
N PHE A 575 -6.84 -13.18 -9.13
CA PHE A 575 -6.43 -12.43 -7.94
C PHE A 575 -4.91 -12.40 -7.76
N ILE A 576 -4.20 -13.50 -8.05
CA ILE A 576 -2.73 -13.51 -8.04
C ILE A 576 -2.16 -12.58 -9.13
N LEU A 577 -2.75 -12.55 -10.33
CA LEU A 577 -2.32 -11.64 -11.41
C LEU A 577 -2.51 -10.18 -11.00
N LEU A 578 -3.67 -9.81 -10.46
CA LEU A 578 -3.93 -8.44 -10.01
C LEU A 578 -2.98 -8.04 -8.88
N LEU A 579 -2.76 -8.93 -7.90
CA LEU A 579 -1.88 -8.66 -6.77
C LEU A 579 -0.41 -8.53 -7.18
N SER A 580 0.09 -9.46 -8.00
CA SER A 580 1.47 -9.42 -8.50
C SER A 580 1.70 -8.25 -9.46
N GLY A 581 0.73 -7.92 -10.32
CA GLY A 581 0.79 -6.76 -11.21
C GLY A 581 0.80 -5.45 -10.44
N GLU A 582 -0.01 -5.35 -9.38
CA GLU A 582 -0.03 -4.20 -8.48
C GLU A 582 1.32 -4.00 -7.78
N VAL A 583 1.89 -5.06 -7.22
CA VAL A 583 3.22 -5.03 -6.58
C VAL A 583 4.32 -4.64 -7.58
N PHE A 584 4.31 -5.23 -8.78
CA PHE A 584 5.31 -4.96 -9.79
C PHE A 584 5.26 -3.51 -10.29
N ILE A 585 4.08 -3.03 -10.70
CA ILE A 585 3.92 -1.70 -11.29
C ILE A 585 4.17 -0.60 -10.25
N ILE A 586 3.62 -0.73 -9.03
CA ILE A 586 3.80 0.28 -7.99
C ILE A 586 5.27 0.38 -7.60
N ASN A 587 5.96 -0.73 -7.32
CA ASN A 587 7.37 -0.68 -6.91
C ASN A 587 8.32 -0.27 -8.03
N SER A 588 7.99 -0.57 -9.30
CA SER A 588 8.83 -0.12 -10.43
C SER A 588 8.70 1.39 -10.69
N LEU A 589 7.56 1.99 -10.34
CA LEU A 589 7.27 3.40 -10.61
C LEU A 589 7.32 4.30 -9.36
N VAL A 590 7.55 3.74 -8.17
CA VAL A 590 7.52 4.51 -6.91
C VAL A 590 8.60 5.59 -6.86
N ASP A 591 9.77 5.30 -7.45
CA ASP A 591 10.90 6.22 -7.47
C ASP A 591 10.74 7.30 -8.56
N GLU A 592 9.99 6.99 -9.63
CA GLU A 592 9.85 7.86 -10.81
C GLU A 592 8.63 8.78 -10.76
N VAL A 593 7.57 8.42 -10.03
CA VAL A 593 6.27 9.13 -10.12
C VAL A 593 5.80 9.79 -8.80
N ASN A 594 5.17 10.96 -8.89
CA ASN A 594 4.61 11.70 -7.75
C ASN A 594 3.48 10.96 -7.00
N SER A 595 3.27 11.32 -5.73
CA SER A 595 2.25 10.74 -4.83
C SER A 595 0.82 10.78 -5.40
N TYR A 596 0.49 11.79 -6.21
CA TYR A 596 -0.80 11.88 -6.90
C TYR A 596 -1.04 10.71 -7.86
N HIS A 597 -0.05 10.36 -8.69
CA HIS A 597 -0.17 9.26 -9.64
C HIS A 597 -0.15 7.89 -8.94
N LEU A 598 0.56 7.76 -7.82
CA LEU A 598 0.49 6.54 -7.00
C LEU A 598 -0.92 6.33 -6.42
N LYS A 599 -1.59 7.41 -5.98
CA LYS A 599 -3.02 7.35 -5.58
C LYS A 599 -3.92 6.96 -6.76
N LEU A 600 -3.64 7.47 -7.96
CA LEU A 600 -4.38 7.10 -9.17
C LEU A 600 -4.21 5.62 -9.51
N LEU A 601 -2.97 5.11 -9.53
CA LEU A 601 -2.67 3.68 -9.75
C LEU A 601 -3.41 2.78 -8.76
N ASN A 602 -3.39 3.14 -7.48
CA ASN A 602 -4.11 2.40 -6.44
C ASN A 602 -5.63 2.37 -6.69
N ARG A 603 -6.22 3.50 -7.12
CA ARG A 603 -7.64 3.54 -7.51
C ARG A 603 -7.92 2.68 -8.72
N THR A 604 -7.04 2.68 -9.73
CA THR A 604 -7.16 1.84 -10.92
C THR A 604 -7.17 0.35 -10.56
N PHE A 605 -6.24 -0.11 -9.72
CA PHE A 605 -6.24 -1.49 -9.23
C PHE A 605 -7.48 -1.81 -8.40
N GLY A 606 -7.92 -0.90 -7.53
CA GLY A 606 -9.18 -1.03 -6.80
C GLY A 606 -10.39 -1.26 -7.72
N MET A 607 -10.49 -0.50 -8.81
CA MET A 607 -11.54 -0.70 -9.83
C MET A 607 -11.42 -2.06 -10.52
N LEU A 608 -10.19 -2.47 -10.87
CA LEU A 608 -9.93 -3.77 -11.50
C LEU A 608 -10.36 -4.94 -10.60
N TYR A 609 -10.10 -4.89 -9.29
CA TYR A 609 -10.56 -5.93 -8.35
C TYR A 609 -12.09 -6.06 -8.33
N TRP A 610 -12.83 -4.95 -8.32
CA TRP A 610 -14.30 -4.97 -8.37
C TRP A 610 -14.82 -5.51 -9.70
N ILE A 611 -14.26 -5.06 -10.83
CA ILE A 611 -14.67 -5.51 -12.17
C ILE A 611 -14.35 -7.00 -12.36
N ALA A 612 -13.17 -7.45 -11.95
CA ALA A 612 -12.76 -8.85 -12.02
C ALA A 612 -13.68 -9.75 -11.17
N SER A 613 -14.01 -9.30 -9.95
CA SER A 613 -14.95 -10.01 -9.07
C SER A 613 -16.34 -10.12 -9.71
N ALA A 614 -16.86 -9.03 -10.27
CA ALA A 614 -18.15 -9.02 -10.96
C ALA A 614 -18.17 -9.97 -12.17
N PHE A 615 -17.09 -9.96 -12.97
CA PHE A 615 -16.92 -10.85 -14.11
C PHE A 615 -16.89 -12.34 -13.68
N LEU A 616 -16.11 -12.66 -12.65
CA LEU A 616 -16.01 -14.02 -12.11
C LEU A 616 -17.35 -14.48 -11.52
N LEU A 617 -18.07 -13.61 -10.81
CA LEU A 617 -19.39 -13.92 -10.26
C LEU A 617 -20.43 -14.14 -11.36
N CYS A 618 -20.40 -13.36 -12.44
CA CYS A 618 -21.23 -13.62 -13.63
C CYS A 618 -20.94 -15.00 -14.25
N ARG A 619 -19.66 -15.41 -14.31
CA ARG A 619 -19.29 -16.75 -14.76
C ARG A 619 -19.74 -17.84 -13.78
N ALA A 620 -19.70 -17.55 -12.47
CA ALA A 620 -20.17 -18.46 -11.43
C ALA A 620 -21.66 -18.77 -11.61
N VAL A 621 -22.50 -17.73 -11.71
CA VAL A 621 -23.94 -17.87 -11.94
C VAL A 621 -24.20 -18.67 -13.22
N ASN A 622 -23.42 -18.43 -14.27
CA ASN A 622 -23.53 -19.21 -15.50
C ASN A 622 -23.21 -20.71 -15.31
N CYS A 623 -22.13 -21.05 -14.59
CA CYS A 623 -21.68 -22.44 -14.43
C CYS A 623 -22.48 -23.23 -13.38
N PHE A 624 -22.98 -22.56 -12.33
CA PHE A 624 -23.63 -23.19 -11.19
C PHE A 624 -25.16 -23.04 -11.15
N ALA A 625 -25.72 -22.00 -11.76
CA ALA A 625 -27.17 -21.80 -11.81
C ALA A 625 -27.73 -22.05 -13.22
N TRP A 626 -27.22 -21.33 -14.23
CA TRP A 626 -27.81 -21.38 -15.56
C TRP A 626 -27.61 -22.71 -16.28
N MET A 627 -26.36 -23.20 -16.41
CA MET A 627 -26.11 -24.47 -17.09
C MET A 627 -26.86 -25.65 -16.45
N PRO A 628 -26.81 -25.86 -15.11
CA PRO A 628 -27.50 -27.00 -14.49
C PRO A 628 -29.02 -26.92 -14.63
N LEU A 629 -29.59 -25.72 -14.61
CA LEU A 629 -31.03 -25.53 -14.77
C LEU A 629 -31.47 -25.81 -16.22
N GLU A 630 -30.70 -25.33 -17.21
CA GLU A 630 -30.93 -25.63 -18.64
C GLU A 630 -30.81 -27.13 -18.92
N ASP A 631 -29.84 -27.81 -18.31
CA ASP A 631 -29.63 -29.26 -18.46
C ASP A 631 -30.76 -30.08 -17.83
N ARG A 632 -31.27 -29.69 -16.64
CA ARG A 632 -32.37 -30.39 -15.95
C ARG A 632 -33.73 -30.17 -16.59
N THR A 633 -33.99 -28.96 -17.09
CA THR A 633 -35.29 -28.58 -17.64
C THR A 633 -35.41 -28.79 -19.14
N GLY A 634 -34.29 -29.02 -19.85
CA GLY A 634 -34.24 -29.14 -21.30
C GLY A 634 -34.59 -27.85 -22.05
N ARG A 635 -34.73 -26.73 -21.35
CA ARG A 635 -35.18 -25.44 -21.89
C ARG A 635 -34.14 -24.37 -21.64
N LYS A 636 -33.92 -23.50 -22.64
CA LYS A 636 -32.98 -22.38 -22.51
C LYS A 636 -33.56 -21.28 -21.63
N ILE A 637 -32.74 -20.74 -20.74
CA ILE A 637 -33.14 -19.61 -19.91
C ILE A 637 -33.26 -18.37 -20.80
N PRO A 638 -34.32 -17.56 -20.64
CA PRO A 638 -34.49 -16.38 -21.46
C PRO A 638 -33.31 -15.41 -21.37
N ILE A 639 -32.90 -14.88 -22.52
CA ILE A 639 -31.71 -14.02 -22.64
C ILE A 639 -31.86 -12.76 -21.79
N PHE A 640 -33.06 -12.20 -21.67
CA PHE A 640 -33.32 -11.01 -20.87
C PHE A 640 -33.02 -11.26 -19.37
N LEU A 641 -33.39 -12.42 -18.81
CA LEU A 641 -33.15 -12.73 -17.40
C LEU A 641 -31.64 -12.87 -17.14
N ARG A 642 -30.93 -13.52 -18.05
CA ARG A 642 -29.46 -13.64 -17.99
C ARG A 642 -28.76 -12.28 -18.07
N ARG A 643 -29.26 -11.37 -18.93
CA ARG A 643 -28.74 -10.00 -19.03
C ARG A 643 -29.09 -9.16 -17.80
N PHE A 644 -30.28 -9.32 -17.25
CA PHE A 644 -30.74 -8.63 -16.05
C PHE A 644 -29.88 -8.97 -14.83
N VAL A 645 -29.66 -10.26 -14.55
CA VAL A 645 -28.78 -10.68 -13.43
C VAL A 645 -27.35 -10.17 -13.62
N ARG A 646 -26.82 -10.23 -14.85
CA ARG A 646 -25.49 -9.64 -15.16
C ARG A 646 -25.45 -8.14 -14.88
N PHE A 647 -26.50 -7.41 -15.28
CA PHE A 647 -26.61 -5.98 -15.04
C PHE A 647 -26.59 -5.66 -13.54
N ILE A 648 -27.37 -6.38 -12.72
CA ILE A 648 -27.39 -6.20 -11.27
C ILE A 648 -26.00 -6.43 -10.64
N ILE A 649 -25.28 -7.48 -11.07
CA ILE A 649 -23.94 -7.78 -10.56
C ILE A 649 -22.96 -6.63 -10.85
N TYR A 650 -22.96 -6.10 -12.09
CA TYR A 650 -22.09 -4.97 -12.43
C TYR A 650 -22.53 -3.66 -11.78
N LEU A 651 -23.83 -3.44 -11.57
CA LEU A 651 -24.35 -2.30 -10.84
C LEU A 651 -23.87 -2.30 -9.38
N LEU A 652 -23.93 -3.47 -8.71
CA LEU A 652 -23.39 -3.62 -7.35
C LEU A 652 -21.88 -3.39 -7.29
N ALA A 653 -21.14 -3.86 -8.29
CA ALA A 653 -19.71 -3.59 -8.38
C ALA A 653 -19.40 -2.11 -8.60
N MET A 654 -20.18 -1.40 -9.42
CA MET A 654 -20.07 0.05 -9.61
C MET A 654 -20.34 0.81 -8.30
N ILE A 655 -21.39 0.43 -7.56
CA ILE A 655 -21.69 0.99 -6.23
C ILE A 655 -20.52 0.72 -5.27
N GLY A 656 -19.97 -0.49 -5.28
CA GLY A 656 -18.80 -0.86 -4.49
C GLY A 656 -17.55 -0.03 -4.84
N ILE A 657 -17.33 0.25 -6.12
CA ILE A 657 -16.24 1.14 -6.57
C ILE A 657 -16.43 2.54 -5.99
N ILE A 658 -17.62 3.13 -6.11
CA ILE A 658 -17.91 4.46 -5.57
C ILE A 658 -17.72 4.49 -4.04
N ALA A 659 -18.23 3.48 -3.34
CA ALA A 659 -18.14 3.37 -1.88
C ALA A 659 -16.70 3.18 -1.38
N PHE A 660 -16.01 2.15 -1.88
CA PHE A 660 -14.77 1.66 -1.28
C PHE A 660 -13.51 2.14 -2.00
N VAL A 661 -13.57 2.41 -3.31
CA VAL A 661 -12.40 2.90 -4.08
C VAL A 661 -12.31 4.43 -4.03
N PHE A 662 -13.46 5.11 -4.17
CA PHE A 662 -13.52 6.57 -4.09
C PHE A 662 -13.86 7.10 -2.70
N GLY A 663 -14.23 6.24 -1.74
CA GLY A 663 -14.54 6.63 -0.37
C GLY A 663 -15.80 7.48 -0.24
N GLN A 664 -16.69 7.43 -1.23
CA GLN A 664 -17.89 8.28 -1.28
C GLN A 664 -19.05 7.63 -0.52
N LYS A 665 -19.80 8.43 0.23
CA LYS A 665 -21.00 7.95 0.92
C LYS A 665 -22.12 7.71 -0.09
N VAL A 666 -22.45 6.44 -0.33
CA VAL A 666 -23.51 6.07 -1.30
C VAL A 666 -24.92 6.11 -0.71
N THR A 667 -25.05 6.46 0.58
CA THR A 667 -26.33 6.52 1.30
C THR A 667 -27.32 7.50 0.65
N SER A 668 -26.86 8.64 0.13
CA SER A 668 -27.72 9.62 -0.56
C SER A 668 -28.25 9.09 -1.90
N LEU A 669 -27.43 8.36 -2.65
CA LEU A 669 -27.81 7.75 -3.93
C LEU A 669 -28.78 6.58 -3.73
N LEU A 670 -28.57 5.78 -2.68
CA LEU A 670 -29.45 4.69 -2.31
C LEU A 670 -30.83 5.21 -1.89
N ALA A 671 -30.87 6.28 -1.08
CA ALA A 671 -32.12 6.90 -0.62
C ALA A 671 -33.01 7.37 -1.78
N THR A 672 -32.44 8.01 -2.82
CA THR A 672 -33.21 8.45 -4.00
C THR A 672 -33.56 7.31 -4.94
N SER A 673 -32.72 6.28 -5.03
CA SER A 673 -32.99 5.08 -5.86
C SER A 673 -34.12 4.21 -5.34
N GLY A 674 -34.47 4.30 -4.05
CA GLY A 674 -35.53 3.50 -3.43
C GLY A 674 -36.91 3.71 -4.08
N VAL A 675 -37.25 4.95 -4.43
CA VAL A 675 -38.52 5.28 -5.09
C VAL A 675 -38.58 4.66 -6.50
N PHE A 676 -37.49 4.76 -7.26
CA PHE A 676 -37.40 4.14 -8.60
C PHE A 676 -37.45 2.61 -8.52
N ALA A 677 -36.76 2.01 -7.55
CA ALA A 677 -36.80 0.56 -7.32
C ALA A 677 -38.22 0.08 -6.96
N MET A 678 -38.96 0.86 -6.17
CA MET A 678 -40.35 0.58 -5.84
C MET A 678 -41.26 0.64 -7.08
N VAL A 679 -41.15 1.69 -7.91
CA VAL A 679 -41.95 1.83 -9.14
C VAL A 679 -41.66 0.69 -10.13
N ILE A 680 -40.38 0.35 -10.33
CA ILE A 680 -39.98 -0.77 -11.19
C ILE A 680 -40.45 -2.11 -10.60
N GLY A 681 -40.35 -2.27 -9.28
CA GLY A 681 -40.83 -3.45 -8.56
C GLY A 681 -42.32 -3.70 -8.78
N LEU A 682 -43.13 -2.64 -8.64
CA LEU A 682 -44.57 -2.69 -8.90
C LEU A 682 -44.88 -3.03 -10.36
N ALA A 683 -44.16 -2.43 -11.32
CA ALA A 683 -44.36 -2.71 -12.75
C ALA A 683 -44.00 -4.15 -13.15
N VAL A 684 -43.01 -4.76 -12.49
CA VAL A 684 -42.51 -6.11 -12.81
C VAL A 684 -43.21 -7.19 -11.96
N GLN A 685 -43.94 -6.83 -10.91
CA GLN A 685 -44.59 -7.74 -9.97
C GLN A 685 -45.39 -8.86 -10.66
N ILE A 686 -46.25 -8.52 -11.63
CA ILE A 686 -47.08 -9.49 -12.37
C ILE A 686 -46.21 -10.46 -13.19
N ASN A 687 -45.13 -9.97 -13.80
CA ASN A 687 -44.22 -10.82 -14.58
C ASN A 687 -43.46 -11.78 -13.68
N ILE A 688 -43.04 -11.33 -12.50
CA ILE A 688 -42.38 -12.18 -11.49
C ILE A 688 -43.36 -13.22 -10.94
N SER A 689 -44.60 -12.82 -10.63
CA SER A 689 -45.65 -13.75 -10.16
C SER A 689 -45.90 -14.88 -11.16
N ASN A 690 -45.99 -14.55 -12.46
CA ASN A 690 -46.11 -15.55 -13.52
C ASN A 690 -44.92 -16.53 -13.58
N VAL A 691 -43.70 -16.07 -13.29
CA VAL A 691 -42.51 -16.94 -13.25
C VAL A 691 -42.59 -17.91 -12.08
N PHE A 692 -42.83 -17.39 -10.87
CA PHE A 692 -42.91 -18.22 -9.67
C PHE A 692 -44.07 -19.22 -9.73
N SER A 693 -45.23 -18.78 -10.22
CA SER A 693 -46.38 -19.65 -10.45
C SER A 693 -46.07 -20.75 -11.47
N GLY A 694 -45.31 -20.41 -12.54
CA GLY A 694 -44.84 -21.41 -13.50
C GLY A 694 -43.92 -22.46 -12.89
N ILE A 695 -43.04 -22.07 -11.97
CA ILE A 695 -42.18 -22.99 -11.22
C ILE A 695 -43.03 -23.86 -10.28
N ALA A 696 -43.99 -23.27 -9.56
CA ALA A 696 -44.89 -23.98 -8.65
C ALA A 696 -45.74 -25.03 -9.39
N ILE A 697 -46.39 -24.66 -10.50
CA ILE A 697 -47.17 -25.60 -11.35
C ILE A 697 -46.29 -26.77 -11.82
N ASN A 698 -45.04 -26.53 -12.21
CA ASN A 698 -44.12 -27.60 -12.62
C ASN A 698 -43.68 -28.52 -11.46
N MET A 699 -43.64 -27.99 -10.24
CA MET A 699 -43.19 -28.70 -9.04
C MET A 699 -44.33 -29.52 -8.42
N GLU A 700 -45.50 -28.93 -8.25
CA GLU A 700 -46.69 -29.54 -7.63
C GLU A 700 -47.48 -30.40 -8.62
N ARG A 701 -47.40 -30.09 -9.92
CA ARG A 701 -48.07 -30.80 -11.02
C ARG A 701 -49.57 -31.03 -10.79
N PRO A 702 -50.37 -29.98 -10.51
CA PRO A 702 -51.84 -30.10 -10.43
C PRO A 702 -52.47 -30.58 -11.75
N PHE A 703 -51.76 -30.37 -12.86
CA PHE A 703 -52.05 -30.92 -14.18
C PHE A 703 -50.75 -31.14 -14.95
N ARG A 704 -50.80 -31.98 -15.99
CA ARG A 704 -49.68 -32.36 -16.85
C ARG A 704 -49.96 -32.03 -18.31
N LEU A 705 -48.91 -32.05 -19.13
CA LEU A 705 -49.06 -31.97 -20.58
C LEU A 705 -49.93 -33.15 -21.06
N GLY A 706 -50.98 -32.85 -21.83
CA GLY A 706 -51.97 -33.80 -22.31
C GLY A 706 -53.23 -33.93 -21.43
N ASP A 707 -53.24 -33.39 -20.21
CA ASP A 707 -54.45 -33.44 -19.37
C ASP A 707 -55.54 -32.52 -19.92
N TRP A 708 -56.81 -32.98 -19.84
CA TRP A 708 -57.96 -32.13 -20.14
C TRP A 708 -58.41 -31.41 -18.87
N ILE A 709 -58.35 -30.07 -18.88
CA ILE A 709 -58.58 -29.26 -17.67
C ILE A 709 -59.52 -28.09 -17.92
N GLU A 710 -60.12 -27.61 -16.85
CA GLU A 710 -60.88 -26.37 -16.75
C GLU A 710 -60.24 -25.51 -15.65
N ILE A 711 -59.95 -24.25 -15.98
CA ILE A 711 -59.27 -23.30 -15.08
C ILE A 711 -60.21 -22.11 -14.87
N GLY A 712 -60.73 -21.95 -13.65
CA GLY A 712 -61.71 -20.90 -13.32
C GLY A 712 -62.97 -21.03 -14.17
N GLU A 713 -63.42 -19.92 -14.75
CA GLU A 713 -64.59 -19.85 -15.65
C GLU A 713 -64.21 -19.98 -17.14
N MET A 714 -62.98 -20.37 -17.46
CA MET A 714 -62.52 -20.50 -18.85
C MET A 714 -63.01 -21.80 -19.49
N GLU A 715 -63.07 -21.82 -20.82
CA GLU A 715 -63.42 -23.02 -21.59
C GLU A 715 -62.43 -24.18 -21.32
N ASP A 716 -62.94 -25.40 -21.19
CA ASP A 716 -62.12 -26.58 -20.93
C ASP A 716 -61.35 -27.05 -22.18
N GLY A 717 -60.13 -27.53 -21.98
CA GLY A 717 -59.27 -27.96 -23.08
C GLY A 717 -58.05 -28.78 -22.65
N GLU A 718 -57.29 -29.24 -23.64
CA GLU A 718 -56.09 -30.06 -23.45
C GLU A 718 -54.85 -29.18 -23.20
N VAL A 719 -54.06 -29.49 -22.17
CA VAL A 719 -52.81 -28.78 -21.89
C VAL A 719 -51.74 -29.16 -22.91
N ILE A 720 -51.44 -28.26 -23.86
CA ILE A 720 -50.47 -28.52 -24.94
C ILE A 720 -49.05 -28.03 -24.63
N ASP A 721 -48.90 -27.03 -23.76
CA ASP A 721 -47.58 -26.50 -23.36
C ASP A 721 -47.69 -25.76 -22.02
N ILE A 722 -46.72 -25.95 -21.14
CA ILE A 722 -46.59 -25.17 -19.90
C ILE A 722 -45.26 -24.43 -20.00
N THR A 723 -45.28 -23.12 -20.27
CA THR A 723 -44.07 -22.29 -20.34
C THR A 723 -43.71 -21.70 -18.98
N TRP A 724 -42.58 -21.00 -18.87
CA TRP A 724 -42.19 -20.31 -17.63
C TRP A 724 -43.13 -19.15 -17.25
N ARG A 725 -43.97 -18.63 -18.16
CA ARG A 725 -44.88 -17.51 -17.89
C ARG A 725 -46.37 -17.79 -18.11
N ALA A 726 -46.69 -18.81 -18.89
CA ALA A 726 -48.06 -19.11 -19.30
C ALA A 726 -48.26 -20.59 -19.59
N THR A 727 -49.46 -21.08 -19.30
CA THR A 727 -49.97 -22.41 -19.64
C THR A 727 -50.85 -22.27 -20.89
N ARG A 728 -50.63 -23.12 -21.88
CA ARG A 728 -51.37 -23.14 -23.14
C ARG A 728 -52.30 -24.33 -23.15
N VAL A 729 -53.59 -24.03 -23.30
CA VAL A 729 -54.67 -25.00 -23.32
C VAL A 729 -55.35 -24.94 -24.69
N LYS A 730 -55.52 -26.07 -25.35
CA LYS A 730 -56.21 -26.16 -26.64
C LYS A 730 -57.66 -26.56 -26.42
N THR A 731 -58.61 -25.70 -26.77
CA THR A 731 -60.05 -25.96 -26.59
C THR A 731 -60.57 -26.92 -27.66
N ARG A 732 -61.81 -27.40 -27.50
CA ARG A 732 -62.46 -28.32 -28.46
C ARG A 732 -62.58 -27.72 -29.85
N ASP A 733 -62.79 -26.41 -29.93
CA ASP A 733 -62.92 -25.67 -31.19
C ASP A 733 -61.57 -25.42 -31.88
N GLY A 734 -60.47 -25.92 -31.31
CA GLY A 734 -59.12 -25.84 -31.87
C GLY A 734 -58.36 -24.56 -31.54
N CYS A 735 -58.94 -23.65 -30.75
CA CYS A 735 -58.29 -22.44 -30.27
C CYS A 735 -57.24 -22.75 -29.18
N VAL A 736 -56.18 -21.95 -29.10
CA VAL A 736 -55.17 -22.07 -28.03
C VAL A 736 -55.32 -20.91 -27.05
N LEU A 737 -55.83 -21.20 -25.86
CA LEU A 737 -55.87 -20.29 -24.73
C LEU A 737 -54.48 -20.20 -24.09
N SER A 738 -53.90 -19.00 -24.05
CA SER A 738 -52.61 -18.75 -23.41
C SER A 738 -52.83 -18.07 -22.05
N ILE A 739 -52.95 -18.88 -21.01
CA ILE A 739 -53.30 -18.46 -19.66
C ILE A 739 -52.03 -18.08 -18.90
N PRO A 740 -51.90 -16.85 -18.35
CA PRO A 740 -50.78 -16.51 -17.48
C PRO A 740 -50.68 -17.48 -16.31
N ASN A 741 -49.47 -17.90 -15.94
CA ASN A 741 -49.31 -18.92 -14.89
C ASN A 741 -49.81 -18.45 -13.51
N SER A 742 -49.75 -17.15 -13.22
CA SER A 742 -50.34 -16.57 -12.00
C SER A 742 -51.85 -16.82 -11.95
N THR A 743 -52.56 -16.45 -13.03
CA THR A 743 -53.99 -16.74 -13.20
C THR A 743 -54.28 -18.25 -13.13
N ALA A 744 -53.47 -19.09 -13.77
CA ALA A 744 -53.67 -20.54 -13.72
C ALA A 744 -53.47 -21.15 -12.32
N SER A 745 -52.58 -20.56 -11.51
CA SER A 745 -52.27 -21.03 -10.16
C SER A 745 -53.25 -20.52 -9.10
N GLU A 746 -53.84 -19.34 -9.32
CA GLU A 746 -54.80 -18.72 -8.40
C GLU A 746 -56.24 -19.21 -8.63
N SER A 747 -56.56 -19.65 -9.85
CA SER A 747 -57.88 -20.19 -10.21
C SER A 747 -58.11 -21.61 -9.69
N VAL A 748 -59.38 -21.96 -9.46
CA VAL A 748 -59.80 -23.35 -9.23
C VAL A 748 -59.53 -24.17 -10.49
N ILE A 749 -58.84 -25.30 -10.32
CA ILE A 749 -58.50 -26.23 -11.42
C ILE A 749 -59.36 -27.49 -11.28
N LYS A 750 -60.16 -27.80 -12.30
CA LYS A 750 -60.77 -29.13 -12.45
C LYS A 750 -59.98 -29.91 -13.48
N ASN A 751 -59.33 -30.98 -13.05
CA ASN A 751 -58.61 -31.90 -13.92
C ASN A 751 -59.53 -33.08 -14.25
N TYR A 752 -59.93 -33.22 -15.52
CA TYR A 752 -60.82 -34.30 -15.96
C TYR A 752 -60.08 -35.61 -16.25
N HIS A 753 -58.75 -35.62 -16.14
CA HIS A 753 -57.91 -36.77 -16.45
C HIS A 753 -57.34 -37.47 -15.20
N TYR A 754 -57.43 -36.83 -14.02
CA TYR A 754 -56.88 -37.33 -12.75
C TYR A 754 -57.98 -37.44 -11.67
N PRO A 755 -58.11 -38.57 -10.93
CA PRO A 755 -57.24 -39.74 -10.93
C PRO A 755 -57.45 -40.69 -12.12
N ASP A 756 -58.64 -40.71 -12.72
CA ASP A 756 -58.98 -41.51 -13.91
C ASP A 756 -59.66 -40.62 -14.95
N ASP A 757 -59.52 -40.96 -16.25
CA ASP A 757 -60.18 -40.27 -17.38
C ASP A 757 -61.68 -40.62 -17.45
N ILE A 758 -62.40 -40.43 -16.34
CA ILE A 758 -63.83 -40.71 -16.19
C ILE A 758 -64.51 -39.43 -15.73
N TYR A 759 -65.56 -39.01 -16.44
CA TYR A 759 -66.36 -37.86 -16.03
C TYR A 759 -67.86 -38.14 -16.10
N GLU A 760 -68.61 -37.44 -15.24
CA GLU A 760 -70.05 -37.54 -15.15
C GLU A 760 -70.75 -36.59 -16.13
N LEU A 761 -71.81 -37.08 -16.76
CA LEU A 761 -72.77 -36.30 -17.53
C LEU A 761 -74.14 -36.41 -16.88
N TRP A 762 -74.80 -35.26 -16.74
CA TRP A 762 -76.09 -35.13 -16.09
C TRP A 762 -77.13 -34.71 -17.12
N PHE A 763 -78.10 -35.58 -17.38
CA PHE A 763 -79.16 -35.36 -18.36
C PHE A 763 -80.48 -35.06 -17.64
N PRO A 764 -80.96 -33.81 -17.62
CA PRO A 764 -82.26 -33.46 -17.06
C PRO A 764 -83.38 -33.83 -18.04
N VAL A 765 -84.11 -34.89 -17.74
CA VAL A 765 -85.23 -35.37 -18.56
C VAL A 765 -86.54 -34.97 -17.91
N TYR A 766 -87.39 -34.24 -18.64
CA TYR A 766 -88.72 -33.83 -18.19
C TYR A 766 -89.78 -34.69 -18.87
N VAL A 767 -90.59 -35.38 -18.09
CA VAL A 767 -91.68 -36.24 -18.60
C VAL A 767 -93.01 -35.87 -17.95
N ASP A 768 -94.11 -36.19 -18.61
CA ASP A 768 -95.45 -36.01 -18.07
C ASP A 768 -95.66 -36.92 -16.83
N PRO A 769 -96.15 -36.41 -15.69
CA PRO A 769 -96.31 -37.15 -14.43
C PRO A 769 -97.37 -38.28 -14.43
N VAL A 770 -97.94 -38.66 -15.58
CA VAL A 770 -98.96 -39.72 -15.68
C VAL A 770 -98.42 -41.14 -15.35
N ARG A 771 -97.09 -41.36 -15.42
CA ARG A 771 -96.47 -42.68 -15.20
C ARG A 771 -95.81 -42.81 -13.83
N PRO A 772 -95.82 -44.01 -13.21
CA PRO A 772 -95.07 -44.27 -11.98
C PRO A 772 -93.58 -43.97 -12.13
N PRO A 773 -92.92 -43.31 -11.17
CA PRO A 773 -91.51 -42.94 -11.27
C PRO A 773 -90.56 -44.11 -11.52
N GLU A 774 -90.83 -45.26 -10.90
CA GLU A 774 -90.01 -46.47 -11.03
C GLU A 774 -89.99 -46.98 -12.49
N GLN A 775 -91.09 -46.75 -13.22
CA GLN A 775 -91.18 -47.12 -14.63
C GLN A 775 -90.32 -46.19 -15.50
N VAL A 776 -90.34 -44.88 -15.22
CA VAL A 776 -89.54 -43.90 -15.96
C VAL A 776 -88.06 -44.08 -15.70
N GLU A 777 -87.66 -44.26 -14.43
CA GLU A 777 -86.27 -44.51 -14.04
C GLU A 777 -85.72 -45.77 -14.72
N ARG A 778 -86.50 -46.86 -14.76
CA ARG A 778 -86.11 -48.09 -15.46
C ARG A 778 -85.88 -47.86 -16.95
N ILE A 779 -86.76 -47.12 -17.62
CA ILE A 779 -86.62 -46.81 -19.06
C ILE A 779 -85.38 -45.94 -19.32
N LEU A 780 -85.07 -44.99 -18.44
CA LEU A 780 -83.87 -44.16 -18.54
C LEU A 780 -82.58 -44.98 -18.29
N LEU A 781 -82.63 -45.94 -17.37
CA LEU A 781 -81.52 -46.88 -17.16
C LEU A 781 -81.34 -47.83 -18.36
N ASP A 782 -82.42 -48.36 -18.92
CA ASP A 782 -82.37 -49.19 -20.13
C ASP A 782 -81.78 -48.39 -21.31
N ALA A 783 -82.15 -47.10 -21.45
CA ALA A 783 -81.57 -46.19 -22.42
C ALA A 783 -80.06 -46.00 -22.21
N ALA A 784 -79.60 -45.91 -20.97
CA ALA A 784 -78.17 -45.82 -20.66
C ALA A 784 -77.43 -47.14 -20.94
N PHE A 785 -78.00 -48.29 -20.57
CA PHE A 785 -77.37 -49.60 -20.81
C PHE A 785 -77.32 -50.00 -22.30
N SER A 786 -78.16 -49.41 -23.14
CA SER A 786 -78.14 -49.63 -24.59
C SER A 786 -76.99 -48.91 -25.32
N VAL A 787 -76.27 -48.02 -24.64
CA VAL A 787 -75.22 -47.18 -25.24
C VAL A 787 -73.83 -47.65 -24.79
N ASP A 788 -73.05 -48.20 -25.72
CA ASP A 788 -71.74 -48.82 -25.43
C ASP A 788 -70.68 -47.87 -24.83
N ILE A 789 -70.80 -46.56 -25.05
CA ILE A 789 -69.85 -45.56 -24.53
C ILE A 789 -70.04 -45.26 -23.03
N ILE A 790 -71.16 -45.66 -22.43
CA ILE A 790 -71.45 -45.45 -21.01
C ILE A 790 -70.77 -46.55 -20.18
N LEU A 791 -70.05 -46.16 -19.14
CA LEU A 791 -69.40 -47.09 -18.23
C LEU A 791 -70.42 -47.84 -17.38
N LYS A 792 -70.19 -49.15 -17.21
CA LYS A 792 -70.98 -50.01 -16.32
C LYS A 792 -70.56 -49.88 -14.85
N GLU A 793 -69.31 -49.48 -14.62
CA GLU A 793 -68.76 -49.15 -13.31
C GLU A 793 -68.03 -47.80 -13.42
N PRO A 794 -68.46 -46.74 -12.68
CA PRO A 794 -69.67 -46.68 -11.84
C PRO A 794 -70.96 -46.82 -12.65
N CYS A 795 -71.97 -47.47 -12.07
CA CYS A 795 -73.25 -47.77 -12.74
C CYS A 795 -74.04 -46.48 -13.03
N PRO A 796 -74.72 -46.37 -14.20
CA PRO A 796 -75.68 -45.31 -14.47
C PRO A 796 -76.76 -45.21 -13.39
N ILE A 797 -77.16 -43.99 -13.07
CA ILE A 797 -78.20 -43.71 -12.06
C ILE A 797 -79.28 -42.87 -12.72
N ALA A 798 -80.53 -43.37 -12.71
CA ALA A 798 -81.70 -42.57 -13.00
C ALA A 798 -82.43 -42.31 -11.68
N ARG A 799 -82.78 -41.05 -11.41
CA ARG A 799 -83.55 -40.69 -10.21
C ARG A 799 -84.48 -39.52 -10.47
N LEU A 800 -85.67 -39.56 -9.88
CA LEU A 800 -86.55 -38.41 -9.76
C LEU A 800 -85.86 -37.34 -8.89
N ASN A 801 -85.82 -36.10 -9.37
CA ASN A 801 -85.14 -35.00 -8.69
C ASN A 801 -86.10 -33.84 -8.42
N GLY A 802 -86.47 -33.66 -7.15
CA GLY A 802 -87.30 -32.55 -6.67
C GLY A 802 -88.81 -32.79 -6.71
N GLY A 803 -89.29 -33.99 -7.09
CA GLY A 803 -90.71 -34.32 -7.15
C GLY A 803 -91.41 -33.87 -8.45
N LEU A 804 -92.72 -33.59 -8.38
CA LEU A 804 -93.47 -32.94 -9.45
C LEU A 804 -93.22 -31.42 -9.42
N ASN A 805 -92.75 -30.86 -10.52
CA ASN A 805 -92.84 -29.43 -10.79
C ASN A 805 -94.19 -29.12 -11.48
N GLU A 806 -94.60 -27.84 -11.57
CA GLU A 806 -95.96 -27.41 -11.99
C GLU A 806 -96.44 -27.97 -13.35
N TRP A 807 -95.55 -28.49 -14.18
CA TRP A 807 -95.84 -28.94 -15.55
C TRP A 807 -95.11 -30.22 -15.99
N ALA A 808 -94.28 -30.84 -15.13
CA ALA A 808 -93.54 -32.06 -15.46
C ALA A 808 -93.08 -32.81 -14.20
N ALA A 809 -92.60 -34.04 -14.36
CA ALA A 809 -91.71 -34.69 -13.41
C ALA A 809 -90.27 -34.65 -13.97
N LYS A 810 -89.33 -34.11 -13.18
CA LYS A 810 -87.92 -33.95 -13.56
C LYS A 810 -87.08 -35.13 -13.08
N TYR A 811 -86.47 -35.85 -14.01
CA TYR A 811 -85.53 -36.93 -13.74
C TYR A 811 -84.11 -36.52 -14.13
N TYR A 812 -83.12 -36.94 -13.36
CA TYR A 812 -81.73 -36.92 -13.79
C TYR A 812 -81.30 -38.32 -14.18
N LEU A 813 -80.81 -38.45 -15.41
CA LEU A 813 -79.97 -39.59 -15.80
C LEU A 813 -78.51 -39.15 -15.67
N ILE A 814 -77.79 -39.77 -14.72
CA ILE A 814 -76.37 -39.54 -14.46
C ILE A 814 -75.60 -40.73 -15.01
N VAL A 815 -74.68 -40.45 -15.92
CA VAL A 815 -73.88 -41.48 -16.62
C VAL A 815 -72.42 -41.09 -16.61
N CYS A 816 -71.54 -42.08 -16.45
CA CYS A 816 -70.10 -41.89 -16.53
C CYS A 816 -69.58 -42.33 -17.90
N VAL A 817 -68.72 -41.50 -18.49
CA VAL A 817 -68.08 -41.75 -19.79
C VAL A 817 -66.58 -41.43 -19.69
N LYS A 818 -65.78 -41.99 -20.62
CA LYS A 818 -64.36 -41.66 -20.76
C LYS A 818 -64.15 -40.59 -21.82
N ASP A 819 -62.94 -40.03 -21.95
CA ASP A 819 -62.55 -39.11 -23.02
C ASP A 819 -63.38 -37.81 -23.05
N ARG A 820 -62.91 -36.82 -22.28
CA ARG A 820 -63.56 -35.50 -22.17
C ARG A 820 -63.55 -34.71 -23.48
N ALA A 821 -62.67 -35.03 -24.43
CA ALA A 821 -62.62 -34.35 -25.73
C ALA A 821 -63.92 -34.58 -26.54
N LYS A 822 -64.52 -35.78 -26.41
CA LYS A 822 -65.72 -36.20 -27.15
C LYS A 822 -67.06 -35.87 -26.49
N LYS A 823 -67.07 -35.00 -25.47
CA LYS A 823 -68.27 -34.61 -24.71
C LYS A 823 -69.50 -34.33 -25.58
N ASN A 824 -69.36 -33.53 -26.64
CA ASN A 824 -70.47 -33.16 -27.53
C ASN A 824 -71.03 -34.38 -28.28
N THR A 825 -70.15 -35.27 -28.74
CA THR A 825 -70.54 -36.52 -29.38
C THR A 825 -71.22 -37.47 -28.40
N HIS A 826 -70.70 -37.59 -27.17
CA HIS A 826 -71.34 -38.40 -26.13
C HIS A 826 -72.74 -37.87 -25.78
N ASN A 827 -72.87 -36.56 -25.60
CA ASN A 827 -74.17 -35.92 -25.33
C ASN A 827 -75.20 -36.22 -26.42
N ASP A 828 -74.83 -36.10 -27.70
CA ASP A 828 -75.73 -36.36 -28.82
C ASP A 828 -76.18 -37.84 -28.87
N ILE A 829 -75.25 -38.78 -28.73
CA ILE A 829 -75.55 -40.23 -28.71
C ILE A 829 -76.51 -40.58 -27.56
N ILE A 830 -76.23 -40.06 -26.37
CA ILE A 830 -77.01 -40.37 -25.16
C ILE A 830 -78.40 -39.74 -25.24
N TRP A 831 -78.52 -38.47 -25.67
CA TRP A 831 -79.82 -37.83 -25.88
C TRP A 831 -80.67 -38.57 -26.92
N LYS A 832 -80.08 -39.01 -28.03
CA LYS A 832 -80.78 -39.83 -29.03
C LYS A 832 -81.28 -41.14 -28.43
N SER A 833 -80.49 -41.79 -27.58
CA SER A 833 -80.92 -43.01 -26.90
C SER A 833 -82.08 -42.75 -25.94
N ILE A 834 -81.98 -41.71 -25.08
CA ILE A 834 -83.02 -41.29 -24.14
C ILE A 834 -84.35 -41.07 -24.88
N LEU A 835 -84.33 -40.24 -25.93
CA LEU A 835 -85.53 -39.91 -26.71
C LEU A 835 -86.11 -41.14 -27.41
N THR A 836 -85.26 -42.02 -27.95
CA THR A 836 -85.69 -43.26 -28.62
C THR A 836 -86.41 -44.20 -27.65
N HIS A 837 -85.86 -44.40 -26.45
CA HIS A 837 -86.44 -45.29 -25.43
C HIS A 837 -87.72 -44.72 -24.82
N LEU A 838 -87.76 -43.41 -24.54
CA LEU A 838 -88.98 -42.74 -24.08
C LEU A 838 -90.10 -42.84 -25.13
N HIS A 839 -89.80 -42.57 -26.40
CA HIS A 839 -90.77 -42.67 -27.49
C HIS A 839 -91.27 -44.11 -27.67
N SER A 840 -90.37 -45.10 -27.62
CA SER A 840 -90.71 -46.52 -27.74
C SER A 840 -91.58 -47.03 -26.57
N ALA A 841 -91.45 -46.41 -25.40
CA ALA A 841 -92.29 -46.67 -24.23
C ALA A 841 -93.61 -45.87 -24.21
N GLY A 842 -93.88 -45.06 -25.24
CA GLY A 842 -95.07 -44.20 -25.32
C GLY A 842 -95.06 -43.04 -24.33
N ILE A 843 -93.88 -42.64 -23.84
CA ILE A 843 -93.69 -41.51 -22.93
C ILE A 843 -93.26 -40.30 -23.76
N SER A 844 -94.09 -39.26 -23.75
CA SER A 844 -93.74 -38.00 -24.41
C SER A 844 -92.94 -37.13 -23.45
N PRO A 845 -91.86 -36.45 -23.92
CA PRO A 845 -91.24 -35.38 -23.18
C PRO A 845 -92.28 -34.32 -22.82
N ALA A 846 -92.24 -33.80 -21.59
CA ALA A 846 -93.19 -32.79 -21.14
C ALA A 846 -93.09 -31.53 -22.03
N ARG A 847 -94.23 -31.04 -22.51
CA ARG A 847 -94.32 -29.80 -23.30
C ARG A 847 -94.88 -28.70 -22.42
N ARG A 848 -94.10 -27.65 -22.17
CA ARG A 848 -94.59 -26.43 -21.52
C ARG A 848 -95.47 -25.67 -22.53
N GLN A 849 -96.76 -25.49 -22.23
CA GLN A 849 -97.66 -24.58 -22.95
C GLN A 849 -97.94 -23.38 -22.05
N GLU A 850 -97.54 -22.18 -22.47
CA GLU A 850 -97.92 -20.93 -21.80
C GLU A 850 -99.17 -20.35 -22.48
N ILE A 851 -100.22 -20.10 -21.69
CA ILE A 851 -101.47 -19.48 -22.15
C ILE A 851 -101.51 -18.05 -21.61
N HIS A 852 -101.33 -17.05 -22.47
CA HIS A 852 -101.50 -15.64 -22.10
C HIS A 852 -102.94 -15.18 -22.37
N LEU A 853 -103.67 -14.82 -21.30
CA LEU A 853 -104.98 -14.19 -21.40
C LEU A 853 -104.83 -12.66 -21.29
N PHE A 854 -105.21 -11.93 -22.35
CA PHE A 854 -105.24 -10.46 -22.35
C PHE A 854 -106.64 -9.93 -21.99
N GLN A 855 -106.71 -9.03 -21.01
CA GLN A 855 -107.94 -8.32 -20.65
C GLN A 855 -107.84 -6.86 -21.13
N GLY A 856 -108.50 -6.54 -22.25
CA GLY A 856 -108.54 -5.19 -22.81
C GLY A 856 -109.52 -4.28 -22.05
N CYS A 857 -109.04 -3.16 -21.51
CA CYS A 857 -109.87 -2.10 -20.93
C CYS A 857 -109.90 -0.91 -21.88
N SER A 858 -111.05 -0.68 -22.53
CA SER A 858 -111.30 0.53 -23.32
C SER A 858 -111.76 1.66 -22.39
N LYS A 859 -111.15 2.84 -22.53
CA LYS A 859 -111.75 4.12 -22.11
C LYS A 859 -111.50 5.14 -23.22
N ILE A 860 -112.59 5.62 -23.78
CA ILE A 860 -112.67 6.68 -24.80
C ILE A 860 -112.96 7.99 -24.06
N THR A 861 -112.18 9.05 -24.31
CA THR A 861 -112.53 10.45 -23.99
C THR A 861 -112.05 11.41 -25.10
N GLU A 862 -112.76 12.52 -25.23
CA GLU A 862 -112.93 13.41 -26.39
C GLU A 862 -111.67 14.17 -26.88
N ALA A 863 -110.88 13.52 -27.73
CA ALA A 863 -110.15 14.06 -28.88
C ALA A 863 -109.40 12.86 -29.47
N GLY A 864 -110.02 12.17 -30.42
CA GLY A 864 -109.69 10.79 -30.75
C GLY A 864 -108.30 10.55 -31.35
N TYR A 865 -107.33 10.19 -30.49
CA TYR A 865 -106.18 9.31 -30.77
C TYR A 865 -105.65 8.71 -29.45
N PRO A 866 -105.71 7.39 -29.20
CA PRO A 866 -104.93 6.77 -28.12
C PRO A 866 -103.48 6.56 -28.57
N GLU A 867 -102.57 7.30 -27.95
CA GLU A 867 -101.14 6.99 -27.89
C GLU A 867 -100.92 5.66 -27.15
N ILE A 868 -100.32 4.68 -27.80
CA ILE A 868 -99.79 3.48 -27.13
C ILE A 868 -98.43 3.87 -26.55
N SER A 869 -98.34 4.02 -25.23
CA SER A 869 -97.06 4.16 -24.54
C SER A 869 -96.36 2.80 -24.46
N ASN A 870 -95.14 2.74 -25.00
CA ASN A 870 -94.27 1.55 -25.08
C ASN A 870 -93.73 1.08 -23.70
N GLU A 871 -94.17 1.65 -22.59
CA GLU A 871 -93.63 1.37 -21.25
C GLU A 871 -94.12 0.03 -20.65
N ASN A 872 -95.19 -0.58 -21.18
CA ASN A 872 -95.70 -1.87 -20.68
C ASN A 872 -95.23 -3.10 -21.47
N ILE A 873 -94.45 -2.92 -22.55
CA ILE A 873 -93.83 -4.05 -23.29
C ILE A 873 -92.40 -4.32 -22.77
N ALA A 874 -91.71 -3.31 -22.27
CA ALA A 874 -90.34 -3.45 -21.77
C ALA A 874 -90.23 -4.07 -20.36
N SER A 875 -91.27 -3.96 -19.52
CA SER A 875 -91.32 -4.60 -18.19
C SER A 875 -91.60 -6.11 -18.25
N PHE A 876 -92.12 -6.60 -19.38
CA PHE A 876 -92.37 -8.03 -19.59
C PHE A 876 -91.13 -8.79 -20.07
N VAL A 877 -90.21 -8.15 -20.80
CA VAL A 877 -88.95 -8.77 -21.27
C VAL A 877 -87.88 -8.82 -20.18
N LYS A 878 -87.97 -7.98 -19.14
CA LYS A 878 -86.91 -7.84 -18.13
C LYS A 878 -87.09 -8.69 -16.87
N ASN A 879 -88.31 -9.14 -16.56
CA ASN A 879 -88.59 -9.94 -15.35
C ASN A 879 -88.56 -11.46 -15.57
N HIS A 880 -88.17 -11.95 -16.74
CA HIS A 880 -88.03 -13.39 -17.04
C HIS A 880 -86.58 -13.82 -17.33
N SER A 881 -85.59 -13.00 -16.95
CA SER A 881 -84.17 -13.33 -17.10
C SER A 881 -83.34 -13.22 -15.82
N GLU A 882 -83.95 -12.99 -14.64
CA GLU A 882 -83.22 -12.73 -13.38
C GLU A 882 -83.74 -13.49 -12.14
N GLU A 883 -84.43 -14.62 -12.31
CA GLU A 883 -84.65 -15.58 -11.21
C GLU A 883 -84.13 -16.96 -11.61
N ASP A 884 -82.81 -17.09 -11.67
CA ASP A 884 -82.07 -18.24 -11.15
C ASP A 884 -80.56 -17.93 -11.28
N ILE A 885 -79.83 -18.19 -10.20
CA ILE A 885 -78.38 -18.02 -10.00
C ILE A 885 -77.97 -16.67 -9.36
N GLN A 886 -78.30 -16.54 -8.07
CA GLN A 886 -77.41 -15.88 -7.12
C GLN A 886 -77.22 -16.82 -5.91
N ASN A 887 -76.10 -17.56 -5.90
CA ASN A 887 -75.17 -17.67 -4.77
C ASN A 887 -74.16 -18.80 -5.03
N ASP A 888 -72.90 -18.44 -5.28
CA ASP A 888 -71.89 -18.54 -4.22
C ASP A 888 -70.65 -17.72 -4.58
N GLY A 889 -70.13 -16.99 -3.59
CA GLY A 889 -68.81 -16.35 -3.61
C GLY A 889 -68.79 -14.88 -4.01
N ASP A 890 -68.81 -13.97 -3.04
CA ASP A 890 -67.54 -13.33 -2.68
C ASP A 890 -67.63 -12.47 -1.42
N GLU A 891 -66.74 -12.80 -0.48
CA GLU A 891 -66.25 -11.89 0.53
C GLU A 891 -65.45 -10.75 -0.11
N LYS A 892 -65.74 -9.55 0.39
CA LYS A 892 -65.16 -8.22 0.15
C LYS A 892 -63.63 -8.19 -0.12
N PRO A 893 -63.15 -7.19 -0.90
CA PRO A 893 -61.78 -6.75 -0.80
C PRO A 893 -61.61 -5.68 0.29
N GLY A 894 -60.70 -5.96 1.21
CA GLY A 894 -59.78 -4.99 1.81
C GLY A 894 -58.37 -5.28 1.32
#